data_AF-A0A9P0D248-F1
#
_entry.id   AF-A0A9P0D248-F1
#
_cell.length_a   1.000
_cell.length_b   1.000
_cell.length_c   1.000
_cell.angle_alpha   90.00
_cell.angle_beta   90.00
_cell.angle_gamma   90.00
#
_symmetry.space_group_name_H-M   'P 1'
#
loop_
_entity.id
_entity.type
_entity.pdbx_description
1 polymer ?
#
loop_
_entity_poly.entity_id
_entity_poly.type
_entity_poly.pdbx_seq_one_letter_code
_entity_poly.pdbx_strand_id
1 'polypeptide(L)'
;MGRKNIIQSTTILGFLILAMKKDDFYKEAHLRRHLYWNVFQGVAECDIDGLNGKLEWFGNYVSFLDSMLQISILEETSRHFLLPCKIRKVVIDPITHYQECQNGSINVKRDPYCNIIKTKGIEISGTKFTKISLAKKPQTDLLLETFKFVHFDSPENNNYDFNTSLIIALQIVIQNTPGLIKKLTVGEVKQTQDTSDLTNQITQILRNQVMVESEYLVVKTDTLNEIKQRFEVIVVKQNIMQKADFKIFTSILRDTGFLIYVGNINKECYKNVDVIFRSSKLCLLRWRYKFPRTYDTINIRIYDFKWLEKLKKYAQGSEKRTVFLFSQNEAYTGIIGLQKCLMAEGTQVEFKAVYINNQKADIFSVDDEFYKEQLSKGLALNVLRDEWGTFVHLPLEEIKPKHFVNAGVSMRMDGNLSTINWIEKPSIFKAHSNCEIINVHYAAFNFKVHNVATSKIIDEHDNFGVEYSGITRSNRNVMGLVQKGSLNLEIASNPDFTWNVPTFWSLQQAATVPLAYTMCYYGLIIKAEMKKNNTILIHDANTDIGIAAITTALSLSETIFATVSSIKKQTYLRKLFPQLDFDNIGIASEFSFENIVKTKTKGKGVDVVLNTLSEEYLEASLNCLSEGGVFLEIGKTIHSNTTLIDSDLIFSKQCRFHSLILNDIFEETSEVRKQINNLVKTGKVYL
;
A
#
# COMPACT_ATOMS: atom_id res chain seq x y z
N MET A 1 -34.07 -1.01 0.94
CA MET A 1 -34.92 -1.91 1.77
C MET A 1 -34.24 -3.23 2.21
N GLY A 2 -32.92 -3.41 2.08
CA GLY A 2 -32.25 -4.69 2.41
C GLY A 2 -31.78 -4.92 3.85
N ARG A 3 -32.04 -3.99 4.80
CA ARG A 3 -31.56 -4.12 6.20
C ARG A 3 -32.60 -4.61 7.21
N LYS A 4 -33.88 -4.76 6.81
CA LYS A 4 -34.95 -5.18 7.74
C LYS A 4 -34.83 -6.64 8.23
N ASN A 5 -34.06 -7.50 7.54
CA ASN A 5 -34.02 -8.94 7.84
C ASN A 5 -32.80 -9.43 8.63
N ILE A 6 -31.89 -8.53 9.07
CA ILE A 6 -30.69 -8.97 9.84
C ILE A 6 -30.85 -8.75 11.35
N ILE A 7 -31.75 -7.84 11.78
CA ILE A 7 -31.88 -7.48 13.21
C ILE A 7 -32.90 -8.36 13.94
N GLN A 8 -33.73 -9.12 13.21
CA GLN A 8 -34.64 -10.13 13.80
C GLN A 8 -34.10 -11.56 13.75
N SER A 9 -32.88 -11.79 13.23
CA SER A 9 -32.25 -13.12 13.18
C SER A 9 -31.09 -13.31 14.16
N THR A 10 -30.83 -12.38 15.08
CA THR A 10 -29.75 -12.47 16.09
C THR A 10 -30.02 -13.47 17.22
N THR A 11 -30.89 -14.46 16.97
CA THR A 11 -31.08 -15.65 17.83
C THR A 11 -31.11 -16.92 16.98
N ILE A 12 -30.31 -16.98 15.92
CA ILE A 12 -30.10 -18.19 15.13
C ILE A 12 -28.61 -18.52 15.17
N LEU A 13 -28.31 -19.66 15.81
CA LEU A 13 -27.01 -20.24 16.18
C LEU A 13 -26.41 -19.68 17.48
N GLY A 14 -26.54 -20.47 18.55
CA GLY A 14 -25.97 -20.25 19.88
C GLY A 14 -24.42 -20.26 19.94
N PHE A 15 -23.78 -19.45 19.11
CA PHE A 15 -22.45 -18.95 19.39
C PHE A 15 -22.64 -17.71 20.27
N LEU A 16 -22.25 -17.81 21.54
CA LEU A 16 -21.95 -16.62 22.35
C LEU A 16 -20.95 -15.79 21.54
N ILE A 17 -21.41 -14.69 20.97
CA ILE A 17 -20.52 -13.68 20.36
C ILE A 17 -19.65 -13.20 21.51
N LEU A 18 -18.37 -13.59 21.50
CA LEU A 18 -17.43 -13.19 22.56
C LEU A 18 -17.34 -11.67 22.57
N ALA A 19 -17.54 -11.08 23.75
CA ALA A 19 -17.26 -9.67 23.98
C ALA A 19 -15.77 -9.40 23.71
N MET A 20 -15.48 -8.30 23.01
CA MET A 20 -14.13 -7.80 22.82
C MET A 20 -13.62 -7.28 24.16
N LYS A 21 -12.53 -7.86 24.66
CA LYS A 21 -11.86 -7.37 25.87
C LYS A 21 -11.02 -6.14 25.54
N LYS A 22 -10.58 -5.43 26.57
CA LYS A 22 -9.68 -4.27 26.49
C LYS A 22 -8.55 -4.43 25.46
N ASP A 23 -7.78 -5.51 25.56
CA ASP A 23 -6.65 -5.76 24.65
C ASP A 23 -7.09 -5.97 23.19
N ASP A 24 -8.23 -6.63 22.97
CA ASP A 24 -8.77 -6.85 21.62
C ASP A 24 -9.26 -5.53 21.01
N PHE A 25 -9.97 -4.72 21.79
CA PHE A 25 -10.44 -3.40 21.38
C PHE A 25 -9.28 -2.49 21.01
N TYR A 26 -8.28 -2.35 21.88
CA TYR A 26 -7.15 -1.47 21.61
C TYR A 26 -6.20 -2.01 20.54
N LYS A 27 -6.16 -3.32 20.32
CA LYS A 27 -5.52 -3.90 19.13
C LYS A 27 -6.23 -3.54 17.84
N GLU A 28 -7.56 -3.61 17.79
CA GLU A 28 -8.34 -3.17 16.62
C GLU A 28 -8.22 -1.66 16.41
N ALA A 29 -8.27 -0.86 17.48
CA ALA A 29 -8.02 0.58 17.42
C ALA A 29 -6.62 0.88 16.86
N HIS A 30 -5.60 0.15 17.30
CA HIS A 30 -4.23 0.27 16.79
C HIS A 30 -4.13 -0.06 15.30
N LEU A 31 -4.82 -1.11 14.83
CA LEU A 31 -4.89 -1.45 13.39
C LEU A 31 -5.56 -0.34 12.56
N ARG A 32 -6.52 0.38 13.16
CA ARG A 32 -7.14 1.59 12.60
C ARG A 32 -6.28 2.85 12.79
N ARG A 33 -5.08 2.71 13.36
CA ARG A 33 -4.08 3.77 13.66
C ARG A 33 -4.43 4.70 14.82
N HIS A 34 -5.38 4.30 15.66
CA HIS A 34 -5.60 4.98 16.93
C HIS A 34 -4.60 4.46 17.96
N LEU A 35 -3.68 5.32 18.40
CA LEU A 35 -2.60 5.00 19.33
C LEU A 35 -2.95 5.46 20.76
N TYR A 36 -3.98 4.86 21.36
CA TYR A 36 -4.39 5.19 22.73
C TYR A 36 -3.41 4.61 23.76
N TRP A 37 -3.15 5.35 24.84
CA TRP A 37 -2.25 4.98 25.92
C TRP A 37 -2.77 5.47 27.28
N ASN A 38 -2.35 4.82 28.37
CA ASN A 38 -2.70 5.15 29.76
C ASN A 38 -4.21 5.35 29.99
N VAL A 39 -4.61 6.51 30.54
CA VAL A 39 -6.00 6.82 30.92
C VAL A 39 -6.94 6.90 29.72
N PHE A 40 -6.41 7.04 28.49
CA PHE A 40 -7.21 6.98 27.25
C PHE A 40 -7.48 5.54 26.81
N GLN A 41 -6.98 4.54 27.53
CA GLN A 41 -7.40 3.15 27.37
C GLN A 41 -8.54 2.80 28.35
N GLY A 42 -9.66 3.54 28.27
CA GLY A 42 -10.80 3.40 29.18
C GLY A 42 -11.87 2.38 28.78
N VAL A 43 -11.85 1.80 27.57
CA VAL A 43 -12.80 0.75 27.17
C VAL A 43 -12.37 -0.59 27.78
N ALA A 44 -13.12 -1.08 28.76
CA ALA A 44 -12.83 -2.35 29.43
C ALA A 44 -13.31 -3.55 28.61
N GLU A 45 -14.53 -3.47 28.09
CA GLU A 45 -15.14 -4.47 27.22
C GLU A 45 -16.21 -3.83 26.33
N CYS A 46 -16.43 -4.38 25.14
CA CYS A 46 -17.57 -4.05 24.30
C CYS A 46 -18.01 -5.24 23.45
N ASP A 47 -19.20 -5.18 22.88
CA ASP A 47 -19.59 -6.10 21.80
C ASP A 47 -18.89 -5.71 20.47
N ILE A 48 -18.93 -6.61 19.49
CA ILE A 48 -18.23 -6.47 18.20
C ILE A 48 -18.75 -5.25 17.41
N ASP A 49 -20.03 -4.93 17.57
CA ASP A 49 -20.69 -3.82 16.88
C ASP A 49 -20.54 -2.48 17.64
N GLY A 50 -19.95 -2.49 18.83
CA GLY A 50 -19.83 -1.31 19.70
C GLY A 50 -21.17 -0.73 20.14
N LEU A 51 -22.23 -1.54 20.25
CA LEU A 51 -23.55 -1.14 20.73
C LEU A 51 -23.60 -1.10 22.26
N ASN A 52 -22.92 -2.03 22.92
CA ASN A 52 -22.84 -2.11 24.38
C ASN A 52 -21.39 -2.26 24.82
N GLY A 53 -21.04 -1.60 25.93
CA GLY A 53 -19.72 -1.77 26.53
C GLY A 53 -19.65 -1.31 27.97
N LYS A 54 -18.46 -1.45 28.55
CA LYS A 54 -18.11 -0.94 29.86
C LYS A 54 -16.87 -0.06 29.77
N LEU A 55 -16.93 1.06 30.48
CA LEU A 55 -15.86 2.06 30.52
C LEU A 55 -15.30 2.17 31.94
N GLU A 56 -13.99 2.28 32.06
CA GLU A 56 -13.27 2.55 33.30
C GLU A 56 -13.27 4.05 33.59
N TRP A 57 -13.50 4.41 34.84
CA TRP A 57 -13.41 5.80 35.29
C TRP A 57 -12.08 6.07 36.00
N PHE A 58 -11.26 6.95 35.43
CA PHE A 58 -9.95 7.33 35.98
C PHE A 58 -9.95 8.70 36.67
N GLY A 59 -11.10 9.20 37.10
CA GLY A 59 -11.18 10.54 37.70
C GLY A 59 -11.06 11.69 36.68
N ASN A 60 -11.18 11.40 35.38
CA ASN A 60 -10.96 12.38 34.32
C ASN A 60 -12.08 12.31 33.26
N TYR A 61 -12.88 13.38 33.17
CA TYR A 61 -13.96 13.49 32.19
C TYR A 61 -13.48 13.46 30.75
N VAL A 62 -12.31 14.02 30.45
CA VAL A 62 -11.78 14.08 29.08
C VAL A 62 -11.52 12.67 28.56
N SER A 63 -10.80 11.85 29.32
CA SER A 63 -10.49 10.48 28.90
C SER A 63 -11.73 9.58 28.88
N PHE A 64 -12.70 9.83 29.77
CA PHE A 64 -13.96 9.10 29.79
C PHE A 64 -14.85 9.43 28.59
N LEU A 65 -15.04 10.71 28.28
CA LEU A 65 -15.78 11.17 27.10
C LEU A 65 -15.10 10.68 25.81
N ASP A 66 -13.77 10.70 25.75
CA ASP A 66 -13.03 10.12 24.63
C ASP A 66 -13.31 8.62 24.51
N SER A 67 -13.28 7.86 25.61
CA SER A 67 -13.60 6.42 25.62
C SER A 67 -15.05 6.14 25.16
N MET A 68 -16.00 7.02 25.47
CA MET A 68 -17.36 6.94 24.91
C MET A 68 -17.35 7.11 23.39
N LEU A 69 -16.58 8.05 22.85
CA LEU A 69 -16.44 8.27 21.41
C LEU A 69 -15.68 7.12 20.73
N GLN A 70 -14.67 6.56 21.39
CA GLN A 70 -13.85 5.45 20.88
C GLN A 70 -14.69 4.25 20.47
N ILE A 71 -15.74 3.91 21.21
CA ILE A 71 -16.61 2.78 20.86
C ILE A 71 -17.27 2.97 19.48
N SER A 72 -17.48 4.22 19.06
CA SER A 72 -18.06 4.51 17.74
C SER A 72 -17.13 4.20 16.58
N ILE A 73 -15.83 3.95 16.82
CA ILE A 73 -14.92 3.55 15.73
C ILE A 73 -15.31 2.21 15.10
N LEU A 74 -16.02 1.34 15.84
CA LEU A 74 -16.45 0.01 15.38
C LEU A 74 -17.64 0.07 14.42
N GLU A 75 -18.36 1.19 14.34
CA GLU A 75 -19.45 1.38 13.38
C GLU A 75 -18.98 1.26 11.93
N GLU A 76 -17.74 1.71 11.68
CA GLU A 76 -17.18 1.71 10.35
C GLU A 76 -16.57 0.34 10.04
N THR A 77 -17.12 -0.33 9.03
CA THR A 77 -16.60 -1.61 8.54
C THR A 77 -15.23 -1.45 7.89
N SER A 78 -14.94 -0.28 7.30
CA SER A 78 -13.60 0.03 6.80
C SER A 78 -12.64 0.32 7.97
N ARG A 79 -11.44 -0.29 7.96
CA ARG A 79 -10.39 -0.04 8.95
C ARG A 79 -9.66 1.28 8.70
N HIS A 80 -10.42 2.36 8.54
CA HIS A 80 -9.90 3.70 8.32
C HIS A 80 -9.76 4.44 9.64
N PHE A 81 -8.83 5.40 9.67
CA PHE A 81 -8.67 6.29 10.80
C PHE A 81 -9.82 7.31 10.80
N LEU A 82 -10.52 7.42 11.92
CA LEU A 82 -11.70 8.27 12.09
C LEU A 82 -11.45 9.33 13.15
N LEU A 83 -11.84 10.57 12.90
CA LEU A 83 -11.88 11.60 13.95
C LEU A 83 -13.29 12.18 14.09
N PRO A 84 -13.74 12.44 15.32
CA PRO A 84 -14.98 13.17 15.54
C PRO A 84 -14.82 14.62 15.05
N CYS A 85 -15.71 15.07 14.15
CA CYS A 85 -15.67 16.42 13.58
C CYS A 85 -16.84 17.30 14.06
N LYS A 86 -17.96 16.70 14.49
CA LYS A 86 -19.13 17.42 14.97
C LYS A 86 -19.83 16.64 16.06
N ILE A 87 -20.29 17.35 17.08
CA ILE A 87 -21.17 16.84 18.13
C ILE A 87 -22.36 17.79 18.20
N ARG A 88 -23.59 17.26 18.12
CA ARG A 88 -24.79 18.09 18.16
C ARG A 88 -25.15 18.52 19.58
N LYS A 89 -25.02 17.61 20.54
CA LYS A 89 -25.41 17.82 21.93
C LYS A 89 -24.57 16.97 22.86
N VAL A 90 -24.20 17.51 24.01
CA VAL A 90 -23.64 16.78 25.15
C VAL A 90 -24.44 17.15 26.38
N VAL A 91 -24.95 16.16 27.11
CA VAL A 91 -25.63 16.32 28.40
C VAL A 91 -24.79 15.64 29.46
N ILE A 92 -24.47 16.37 30.52
CA ILE A 92 -23.69 15.86 31.65
C ILE A 92 -24.51 16.11 32.91
N ASP A 93 -24.86 15.05 33.62
CA ASP A 93 -25.37 15.05 34.99
C ASP A 93 -24.25 14.51 35.90
N PRO A 94 -23.48 15.42 36.55
CA PRO A 94 -22.36 15.03 37.39
C PRO A 94 -22.78 14.21 38.62
N ILE A 95 -23.98 14.43 39.15
CA ILE A 95 -24.47 13.76 40.37
C ILE A 95 -24.72 12.29 40.06
N THR A 96 -25.49 12.03 39.01
CA THR A 96 -25.77 10.66 38.54
C THR A 96 -24.47 9.97 38.09
N HIS A 97 -23.58 10.68 37.40
CA HIS A 97 -22.29 10.14 36.97
C HIS A 97 -21.42 9.69 38.16
N TYR A 98 -21.28 10.54 39.17
CA TYR A 98 -20.49 10.23 40.37
C TYR A 98 -21.03 8.99 41.12
N GLN A 99 -22.36 8.83 41.18
CA GLN A 99 -22.97 7.63 41.76
C GLN A 99 -22.63 6.35 40.98
N GLU A 100 -22.54 6.42 39.64
CA GLU A 100 -22.14 5.26 38.83
C GLU A 100 -20.66 4.90 38.99
N CYS A 101 -19.77 5.90 39.13
CA CYS A 101 -18.33 5.70 39.29
C CYS A 101 -17.97 4.79 40.50
N GLN A 102 -18.82 4.74 41.52
CA GLN A 102 -18.60 3.89 42.70
C GLN A 102 -18.60 2.39 42.38
N ASN A 103 -19.19 1.99 41.25
CA ASN A 103 -19.27 0.59 40.82
C ASN A 103 -18.05 0.11 40.00
N GLY A 104 -16.98 0.93 39.90
CA GLY A 104 -15.72 0.60 39.23
C GLY A 104 -15.76 0.75 37.70
N SER A 105 -16.75 0.16 37.03
CA SER A 105 -16.95 0.26 35.58
C SER A 105 -18.36 0.78 35.25
N ILE A 106 -18.46 1.68 34.28
CA ILE A 106 -19.71 2.33 33.88
C ILE A 106 -20.21 1.71 32.58
N ASN A 107 -21.47 1.26 32.56
CA ASN A 107 -22.07 0.72 31.35
C ASN A 107 -22.37 1.85 30.36
N VAL A 108 -21.96 1.66 29.11
CA VAL A 108 -22.24 2.57 28.00
C VAL A 108 -23.06 1.83 26.95
N LYS A 109 -24.05 2.53 26.41
CA LYS A 109 -24.90 2.07 25.31
C LYS A 109 -24.83 3.05 24.16
N ARG A 110 -24.66 2.53 22.97
CA ARG A 110 -24.65 3.28 21.72
C ARG A 110 -25.84 2.85 20.87
N ASP A 111 -26.60 3.83 20.41
CA ASP A 111 -27.66 3.66 19.43
C ASP A 111 -27.21 4.32 18.11
N PRO A 112 -26.82 3.54 17.09
CA PRO A 112 -26.40 4.09 15.80
C PRO A 112 -27.55 4.75 15.04
N TYR A 113 -28.80 4.35 15.26
CA TYR A 113 -29.96 4.91 14.55
C TYR A 113 -30.30 6.31 15.04
N CYS A 114 -30.26 6.50 16.36
CA CYS A 114 -30.44 7.81 16.96
C CYS A 114 -29.14 8.63 16.99
N ASN A 115 -28.00 8.00 16.70
CA ASN A 115 -26.65 8.54 16.84
C ASN A 115 -26.41 9.09 18.26
N ILE A 116 -26.66 8.23 19.25
CA ILE A 116 -26.56 8.55 20.69
C ILE A 116 -25.59 7.58 21.34
N ILE A 117 -24.71 8.09 22.18
CA ILE A 117 -23.85 7.32 23.08
C ILE A 117 -24.17 7.78 24.50
N LYS A 118 -24.63 6.86 25.36
CA LYS A 118 -25.12 7.22 26.69
C LYS A 118 -24.65 6.27 27.78
N THR A 119 -24.39 6.87 28.93
CA THR A 119 -24.35 6.25 30.26
C THR A 119 -25.56 6.77 31.05
N LYS A 120 -25.71 6.51 32.36
CA LYS A 120 -26.82 7.16 33.09
C LYS A 120 -26.55 8.64 33.32
N GLY A 121 -25.29 9.01 33.55
CA GLY A 121 -24.89 10.39 33.85
C GLY A 121 -24.49 11.23 32.64
N ILE A 122 -24.20 10.63 31.48
CA ILE A 122 -23.69 11.35 30.30
C ILE A 122 -24.40 10.87 29.04
N GLU A 123 -24.85 11.80 28.21
CA GLU A 123 -25.37 11.54 26.86
C GLU A 123 -24.62 12.41 25.83
N ILE A 124 -24.09 11.76 24.80
CA ILE A 124 -23.52 12.42 23.62
C ILE A 124 -24.44 12.10 22.43
N SER A 125 -24.95 13.12 21.75
CA SER A 125 -25.88 12.96 20.63
C SER A 125 -25.36 13.64 19.36
N GLY A 126 -25.61 13.00 18.22
CA GLY A 126 -25.31 13.54 16.89
C GLY A 126 -23.82 13.64 16.58
N THR A 127 -23.02 12.65 16.97
CA THR A 127 -21.60 12.56 16.64
C THR A 127 -21.41 12.30 15.15
N LYS A 128 -20.57 13.09 14.48
CA LYS A 128 -20.13 12.80 13.11
C LYS A 128 -18.63 12.54 13.12
N PHE A 129 -18.23 11.50 12.41
CA PHE A 129 -16.84 11.14 12.21
C PHE A 129 -16.43 11.40 10.77
N THR A 130 -15.21 11.87 10.58
CA THR A 130 -14.57 12.04 9.27
C THR A 130 -13.42 11.06 9.15
N LYS A 131 -13.35 10.40 8.00
CA LYS A 131 -12.19 9.60 7.60
C LYS A 131 -11.03 10.55 7.30
N ILE A 132 -9.83 10.21 7.75
CA ILE A 132 -8.62 10.99 7.49
C ILE A 132 -7.57 10.09 6.87
N SER A 133 -7.00 10.54 5.75
CA SER A 133 -5.85 9.86 5.14
C SER A 133 -4.60 10.33 5.87
N LEU A 134 -3.97 9.40 6.58
CA LEU A 134 -2.68 9.64 7.21
C LEU A 134 -1.59 9.26 6.22
N ALA A 135 -0.66 10.18 5.97
CA ALA A 135 0.53 9.91 5.17
C ALA A 135 1.17 8.60 5.66
N LYS A 136 1.18 7.58 4.81
CA LYS A 136 1.91 6.35 5.11
C LYS A 136 3.37 6.75 5.25
N LYS A 137 4.03 6.37 6.36
CA LYS A 137 5.50 6.36 6.38
C LYS A 137 5.92 5.54 5.16
N PRO A 138 6.94 5.97 4.39
CA PRO A 138 7.50 5.13 3.35
C PRO A 138 7.86 3.82 4.05
N GLN A 139 7.11 2.77 3.73
CA GLN A 139 7.39 1.44 4.23
C GLN A 139 8.77 1.14 3.66
N THR A 140 9.78 1.04 4.51
CA THR A 140 11.12 0.60 4.08
C THR A 140 10.90 -0.66 3.28
N ASP A 141 11.28 -0.64 2.00
CA ASP A 141 11.04 -1.75 1.08
C ASP A 141 11.49 -3.04 1.76
N LEU A 142 10.54 -3.95 2.01
CA LEU A 142 10.84 -5.24 2.60
C LEU A 142 11.78 -5.95 1.63
N LEU A 143 13.04 -6.15 2.03
CA LEU A 143 13.97 -6.91 1.23
C LEU A 143 13.55 -8.38 1.28
N LEU A 144 13.05 -8.88 0.16
CA LEU A 144 12.79 -10.30 -0.03
C LEU A 144 14.08 -10.97 -0.50
N GLU A 145 14.43 -12.10 0.11
CA GLU A 145 15.60 -12.89 -0.26
C GLU A 145 15.17 -14.31 -0.61
N THR A 146 15.87 -14.91 -1.57
CA THR A 146 15.69 -16.30 -1.97
C THR A 146 16.80 -17.16 -1.36
N PHE A 147 16.42 -18.31 -0.80
CA PHE A 147 17.38 -19.26 -0.25
C PHE A 147 17.87 -20.20 -1.36
N LYS A 148 19.08 -19.97 -1.87
CA LYS A 148 19.62 -20.65 -3.06
C LYS A 148 20.89 -21.43 -2.73
N PHE A 149 21.06 -22.59 -3.35
CA PHE A 149 22.30 -23.35 -3.32
C PHE A 149 23.33 -22.71 -4.27
N VAL A 150 24.55 -22.52 -3.78
CA VAL A 150 25.68 -21.96 -4.54
C VAL A 150 26.88 -22.89 -4.42
N HIS A 151 27.49 -23.18 -5.56
CA HIS A 151 28.69 -24.02 -5.66
C HIS A 151 29.91 -23.27 -5.13
N PHE A 152 30.85 -24.01 -4.52
CA PHE A 152 32.10 -23.45 -4.03
C PHE A 152 33.05 -23.03 -5.19
N ASP A 153 33.90 -23.93 -5.68
CA ASP A 153 34.86 -23.64 -6.76
C ASP A 153 34.35 -24.14 -8.12
N SER A 154 33.30 -23.50 -8.64
CA SER A 154 32.67 -23.87 -9.91
C SER A 154 32.40 -22.64 -10.79
N PRO A 155 33.40 -22.16 -11.57
CA PRO A 155 33.28 -20.91 -12.31
C PRO A 155 32.21 -20.95 -13.41
N GLU A 156 31.93 -22.11 -14.00
CA GLU A 156 30.89 -22.29 -15.02
C GLU A 156 29.48 -22.13 -14.42
N ASN A 157 29.27 -22.61 -13.20
CA ASN A 157 27.98 -22.55 -12.51
C ASN A 157 27.76 -21.25 -11.71
N ASN A 158 28.81 -20.43 -11.53
CA ASN A 158 28.79 -19.22 -10.71
C ASN A 158 28.92 -17.93 -11.55
N ASN A 159 28.07 -17.78 -12.57
CA ASN A 159 27.99 -16.56 -13.37
C ASN A 159 27.10 -15.49 -12.70
N TYR A 160 27.58 -14.94 -11.59
CA TYR A 160 26.92 -13.87 -10.85
C TYR A 160 27.54 -12.51 -11.20
N ASP A 161 26.76 -11.43 -11.02
CA ASP A 161 27.32 -10.08 -11.05
C ASP A 161 28.27 -9.86 -9.84
N PHE A 162 29.01 -8.75 -9.86
CA PHE A 162 30.01 -8.47 -8.83
C PHE A 162 29.36 -8.35 -7.43
N ASN A 163 28.21 -7.68 -7.35
CA ASN A 163 27.52 -7.44 -6.08
C ASN A 163 26.98 -8.74 -5.47
N THR A 164 26.32 -9.59 -6.26
CA THR A 164 25.84 -10.90 -5.80
C THR A 164 27.00 -11.79 -5.39
N SER A 165 28.11 -11.78 -6.14
CA SER A 165 29.32 -12.53 -5.79
C SER A 165 29.90 -12.08 -4.44
N LEU A 166 29.86 -10.78 -4.16
CA LEU A 166 30.33 -10.21 -2.89
C LEU A 166 29.39 -10.58 -1.73
N ILE A 167 28.07 -10.55 -1.95
CA ILE A 167 27.06 -11.03 -0.98
C ILE A 167 27.33 -12.50 -0.62
N ILE A 168 27.52 -13.36 -1.63
CA ILE A 168 27.82 -14.79 -1.43
C ILE A 168 29.09 -14.95 -0.59
N ALA A 169 30.18 -14.28 -0.98
CA ALA A 169 31.46 -14.40 -0.30
C ALA A 169 31.36 -13.96 1.17
N LEU A 170 30.74 -12.81 1.45
CA LEU A 170 30.55 -12.30 2.81
C LEU A 170 29.63 -13.20 3.64
N GLN A 171 28.57 -13.77 3.06
CA GLN A 171 27.72 -14.73 3.76
C GLN A 171 28.48 -16.02 4.11
N ILE A 172 29.35 -16.52 3.23
CA ILE A 172 30.23 -17.66 3.55
C ILE A 172 31.13 -17.31 4.74
N VAL A 173 31.72 -16.11 4.78
CA VAL A 173 32.50 -15.67 5.95
C VAL A 173 31.65 -15.66 7.23
N ILE A 174 30.46 -15.07 7.18
CA ILE A 174 29.53 -14.97 8.32
C ILE A 174 29.16 -16.37 8.83
N GLN A 175 28.86 -17.31 7.94
CA GLN A 175 28.55 -18.70 8.28
C GLN A 175 29.69 -19.42 9.00
N ASN A 176 30.93 -18.98 8.78
CA ASN A 176 32.14 -19.54 9.37
C ASN A 176 32.65 -18.77 10.59
N THR A 177 31.98 -17.70 10.99
CA THR A 177 32.33 -16.89 12.17
C THR A 177 31.53 -17.40 13.37
N PRO A 178 32.13 -17.73 14.52
CA PRO A 178 31.40 -18.20 15.71
C PRO A 178 30.75 -17.05 16.51
N GLY A 179 29.79 -17.38 17.38
CA GLY A 179 29.10 -16.46 18.29
C GLY A 179 27.69 -16.07 17.86
N LEU A 180 26.84 -15.64 18.82
CA LEU A 180 25.48 -15.15 18.53
C LEU A 180 25.50 -13.86 17.71
N ILE A 181 26.30 -12.89 18.15
CA ILE A 181 26.61 -11.66 17.40
C ILE A 181 27.94 -11.88 16.68
N LYS A 182 27.92 -11.84 15.35
CA LYS A 182 29.10 -12.07 14.50
C LYS A 182 29.89 -10.77 14.39
N LYS A 183 31.06 -10.72 15.00
CA LYS A 183 31.98 -9.58 14.90
C LYS A 183 32.91 -9.76 13.71
N LEU A 184 32.88 -8.82 12.78
CA LEU A 184 33.69 -8.84 11.55
C LEU A 184 34.51 -7.55 11.44
N THR A 185 35.83 -7.65 11.53
CA THR A 185 36.74 -6.59 11.10
C THR A 185 37.13 -6.84 9.64
N VAL A 186 36.70 -5.94 8.76
CA VAL A 186 36.96 -5.99 7.32
C VAL A 186 38.02 -4.96 6.94
N GLY A 187 39.10 -5.42 6.32
CA GLY A 187 40.20 -4.59 5.83
C GLY A 187 40.19 -4.51 4.31
N GLU A 188 40.14 -3.32 3.73
CA GLU A 188 40.30 -3.14 2.28
C GLU A 188 41.68 -2.57 1.95
N VAL A 189 42.45 -3.29 1.13
CA VAL A 189 43.78 -2.83 0.70
C VAL A 189 43.64 -1.98 -0.55
N LYS A 190 43.99 -0.69 -0.45
CA LYS A 190 44.00 0.27 -1.56
C LYS A 190 45.41 0.78 -1.88
N GLN A 191 45.69 0.96 -3.16
CA GLN A 191 46.79 1.80 -3.62
C GLN A 191 46.39 3.28 -3.48
N THR A 192 47.39 4.16 -3.31
CA THR A 192 47.21 5.61 -3.13
C THR A 192 46.44 6.32 -4.26
N GLN A 193 46.31 5.68 -5.43
CA GLN A 193 45.61 6.21 -6.61
C GLN A 193 44.23 5.54 -6.88
N ASP A 194 43.80 4.56 -6.08
CA ASP A 194 42.53 3.85 -6.28
C ASP A 194 41.36 4.62 -5.62
N THR A 195 40.44 5.15 -6.44
CA THR A 195 39.27 5.94 -6.01
C THR A 195 37.99 5.11 -5.86
N SER A 196 38.04 3.80 -6.08
CA SER A 196 36.84 2.96 -5.99
C SER A 196 36.24 2.90 -4.58
N ASP A 197 34.91 2.82 -4.51
CA ASP A 197 34.15 2.84 -3.28
C ASP A 197 33.49 1.47 -2.99
N LEU A 198 34.31 0.44 -2.84
CA LEU A 198 33.85 -0.88 -2.34
C LEU A 198 33.40 -0.79 -0.88
N THR A 199 33.87 0.23 -0.16
CA THR A 199 33.53 0.52 1.23
C THR A 199 32.04 0.65 1.43
N ASN A 200 31.36 1.49 0.63
CA ASN A 200 29.92 1.65 0.73
C ASN A 200 29.14 0.38 0.38
N GLN A 201 29.58 -0.37 -0.64
CA GLN A 201 28.93 -1.62 -1.05
C GLN A 201 29.02 -2.70 0.04
N ILE A 202 30.21 -2.95 0.58
CA ILE A 202 30.43 -3.94 1.65
C ILE A 202 29.67 -3.54 2.91
N THR A 203 29.73 -2.26 3.29
CA THR A 203 29.03 -1.75 4.48
C THR A 203 27.53 -1.90 4.34
N GLN A 204 26.96 -1.63 3.16
CA GLN A 204 25.53 -1.81 2.90
C GLN A 204 25.13 -3.30 2.96
N ILE A 205 25.93 -4.20 2.40
CA ILE A 205 25.67 -5.65 2.47
C ILE A 205 25.67 -6.12 3.92
N LEU A 206 26.67 -5.73 4.72
CA LEU A 206 26.80 -6.17 6.12
C LEU A 206 25.71 -5.57 7.02
N ARG A 207 25.28 -4.32 6.77
CA ARG A 207 24.14 -3.70 7.49
C ARG A 207 22.82 -4.44 7.26
N ASN A 208 22.64 -5.06 6.10
CA ASN A 208 21.45 -5.85 5.80
C ASN A 208 21.47 -7.24 6.47
N GLN A 209 22.59 -7.66 7.06
CA GLN A 209 22.71 -8.94 7.76
C GLN A 209 22.31 -8.82 9.23
N VAL A 210 21.51 -9.76 9.71
CA VAL A 210 21.01 -9.79 11.10
C VAL A 210 22.10 -10.26 12.05
N MET A 211 22.22 -9.59 13.22
CA MET A 211 23.20 -9.94 14.29
C MET A 211 24.67 -9.93 13.83
N VAL A 212 25.03 -9.03 12.91
CA VAL A 212 26.41 -8.80 12.47
C VAL A 212 26.86 -7.41 12.94
N GLU A 213 27.98 -7.35 13.65
CA GLU A 213 28.69 -6.11 13.98
C GLU A 213 29.95 -6.04 13.11
N SER A 214 30.05 -5.02 12.26
CA SER A 214 31.18 -4.88 11.34
C SER A 214 31.95 -3.59 11.56
N GLU A 215 33.27 -3.70 11.64
CA GLU A 215 34.20 -2.59 11.58
C GLU A 215 34.91 -2.61 10.23
N TYR A 216 34.97 -1.47 9.54
CA TYR A 216 35.59 -1.36 8.23
C TYR A 216 36.81 -0.45 8.29
N LEU A 217 37.95 -0.93 7.81
CA LEU A 217 39.20 -0.17 7.79
C LEU A 217 39.82 -0.22 6.39
N VAL A 218 40.16 0.96 5.86
CA VAL A 218 40.92 1.07 4.63
C VAL A 218 42.40 1.07 4.98
N VAL A 219 43.13 0.14 4.37
CA VAL A 219 44.56 -0.07 4.57
C VAL A 219 45.31 0.32 3.30
N LYS A 220 46.35 1.15 3.44
CA LYS A 220 47.24 1.48 2.32
C LYS A 220 48.31 0.41 2.17
N THR A 221 48.68 0.10 0.92
CA THR A 221 49.72 -0.90 0.61
C THR A 221 51.05 -0.60 1.31
N ASP A 222 51.46 0.66 1.41
CA ASP A 222 52.74 1.07 2.01
C ASP A 222 52.81 0.78 3.52
N THR A 223 51.66 0.75 4.19
CA THR A 223 51.56 0.55 5.65
C THR A 223 51.26 -0.89 6.06
N LEU A 224 51.17 -1.82 5.09
CA LEU A 224 50.69 -3.19 5.34
C LEU A 224 51.49 -3.92 6.43
N ASN A 225 52.81 -3.70 6.48
CA ASN A 225 53.71 -4.35 7.43
C ASN A 225 53.65 -3.78 8.86
N GLU A 226 53.06 -2.61 9.06
CA GLU A 226 53.03 -1.91 10.36
C GLU A 226 51.75 -2.20 11.16
N ILE A 227 50.79 -2.89 10.56
CA ILE A 227 49.46 -3.10 11.12
C ILE A 227 49.48 -4.22 12.17
N LYS A 228 49.08 -3.87 13.39
CA LYS A 228 48.97 -4.82 14.52
C LYS A 228 47.58 -5.44 14.67
N GLN A 229 46.57 -4.86 14.03
CA GLN A 229 45.19 -5.35 14.11
C GLN A 229 45.01 -6.60 13.26
N ARG A 230 44.22 -7.57 13.76
CA ARG A 230 43.87 -8.78 13.03
C ARG A 230 42.46 -8.73 12.44
N PHE A 231 42.35 -9.10 11.18
CA PHE A 231 41.13 -9.01 10.38
C PHE A 231 40.48 -10.39 10.18
N GLU A 232 39.15 -10.44 10.18
CA GLU A 232 38.35 -11.59 9.75
C GLU A 232 38.30 -11.68 8.22
N VAL A 233 38.25 -10.53 7.54
CA VAL A 233 38.21 -10.46 6.07
C VAL A 233 39.17 -9.39 5.59
N ILE A 234 39.97 -9.73 4.59
CA ILE A 234 40.71 -8.74 3.81
C ILE A 234 40.20 -8.77 2.37
N VAL A 235 40.00 -7.60 1.77
CA VAL A 235 39.62 -7.41 0.38
C VAL A 235 40.78 -6.81 -0.39
N VAL A 236 41.19 -7.48 -1.48
CA VAL A 236 42.34 -7.09 -2.32
C VAL A 236 41.96 -7.18 -3.79
N LYS A 237 42.44 -6.25 -4.61
CA LYS A 237 42.24 -6.28 -6.06
C LYS A 237 43.45 -6.83 -6.81
N GLN A 238 43.18 -7.42 -7.98
CA GLN A 238 44.19 -8.02 -8.85
C GLN A 238 45.37 -7.11 -9.21
N ASN A 239 45.15 -5.81 -9.42
CA ASN A 239 46.21 -4.86 -9.79
C ASN A 239 47.21 -4.56 -8.67
N ILE A 240 46.99 -5.08 -7.46
CA ILE A 240 47.76 -4.75 -6.26
C ILE A 240 48.82 -5.81 -5.93
N MET A 241 48.78 -7.01 -6.52
CA MET A 241 49.50 -8.18 -6.00
C MET A 241 50.61 -8.73 -6.90
N GLN A 242 51.82 -8.89 -6.33
CA GLN A 242 52.84 -9.84 -6.81
C GLN A 242 52.97 -11.04 -5.84
N LYS A 243 53.55 -12.17 -6.28
CA LYS A 243 53.67 -13.43 -5.50
C LYS A 243 54.33 -13.27 -4.11
N ALA A 244 55.11 -12.21 -3.87
CA ALA A 244 55.85 -11.98 -2.63
C ALA A 244 54.96 -11.49 -1.46
N ASP A 245 53.79 -10.91 -1.74
CA ASP A 245 52.98 -10.18 -0.74
C ASP A 245 51.97 -11.08 0.01
N PHE A 246 51.71 -12.30 -0.47
CA PHE A 246 50.76 -13.23 0.16
C PHE A 246 51.19 -13.72 1.55
N LYS A 247 52.48 -13.66 1.87
CA LYS A 247 52.98 -13.99 3.21
C LYS A 247 52.52 -12.95 4.24
N ILE A 248 52.37 -11.69 3.86
CA ILE A 248 52.02 -10.61 4.78
C ILE A 248 50.60 -10.81 5.34
N PHE A 249 49.65 -11.25 4.50
CA PHE A 249 48.28 -11.51 4.95
C PHE A 249 48.17 -12.61 6.01
N THR A 250 49.11 -13.57 6.07
CA THR A 250 49.12 -14.57 7.16
C THR A 250 49.35 -13.96 8.54
N SER A 251 50.00 -12.79 8.60
CA SER A 251 50.25 -12.09 9.86
C SER A 251 49.09 -11.18 10.29
N ILE A 252 48.31 -10.71 9.31
CA ILE A 252 47.25 -9.71 9.49
C ILE A 252 45.87 -10.38 9.58
N LEU A 253 45.66 -11.55 8.97
CA LEU A 253 44.43 -12.30 9.12
C LEU A 253 44.41 -13.10 10.42
N ARG A 254 43.21 -13.27 10.97
CA ARG A 254 42.98 -14.26 12.03
C ARG A 254 43.12 -15.68 11.46
N ASP A 255 43.35 -16.65 12.34
CA ASP A 255 43.51 -18.06 11.97
C ASP A 255 42.28 -18.64 11.22
N THR A 256 41.09 -18.06 11.44
CA THR A 256 39.84 -18.40 10.74
C THR A 256 39.44 -17.38 9.67
N GLY A 257 40.33 -16.43 9.36
CA GLY A 257 40.06 -15.33 8.43
C GLY A 257 40.03 -15.75 6.96
N PHE A 258 39.46 -14.89 6.14
CA PHE A 258 39.29 -15.08 4.70
C PHE A 258 39.89 -13.91 3.92
N LEU A 259 40.28 -14.20 2.67
CA LEU A 259 40.74 -13.20 1.72
C LEU A 259 39.79 -13.17 0.52
N ILE A 260 39.15 -12.03 0.29
CA ILE A 260 38.36 -11.76 -0.91
C ILE A 260 39.31 -11.14 -1.94
N TYR A 261 39.61 -11.89 -2.99
CA TYR A 261 40.40 -11.42 -4.11
C TYR A 261 39.49 -11.02 -5.27
N VAL A 262 39.47 -9.74 -5.61
CA VAL A 262 38.71 -9.19 -6.75
C VAL A 262 39.54 -9.39 -8.02
N GLY A 263 39.14 -10.38 -8.82
CA GLY A 263 39.84 -10.86 -10.01
C GLY A 263 39.88 -12.39 -10.07
N ASN A 264 40.62 -12.92 -11.04
CA ASN A 264 40.79 -14.36 -11.23
C ASN A 264 42.14 -14.85 -10.69
N ILE A 265 42.13 -16.01 -10.03
CA ILE A 265 43.33 -16.71 -9.53
C ILE A 265 43.36 -18.13 -10.08
N ASN A 266 44.48 -18.51 -10.69
CA ASN A 266 44.74 -19.89 -11.09
C ASN A 266 45.11 -20.74 -9.86
N LYS A 267 44.45 -21.89 -9.69
CA LYS A 267 44.59 -22.81 -8.54
C LYS A 267 46.04 -23.26 -8.31
N GLU A 268 46.83 -23.35 -9.38
CA GLU A 268 48.23 -23.79 -9.37
C GLU A 268 49.21 -22.80 -8.74
N CYS A 269 48.80 -21.55 -8.49
CA CYS A 269 49.73 -20.50 -8.08
C CYS A 269 50.12 -20.54 -6.59
N TYR A 270 49.37 -21.23 -5.71
CA TYR A 270 49.58 -21.15 -4.26
C TYR A 270 49.34 -22.49 -3.54
N LYS A 271 50.41 -23.12 -3.01
CA LYS A 271 50.35 -24.45 -2.35
C LYS A 271 49.65 -24.46 -0.98
N ASN A 272 49.50 -23.31 -0.31
CA ASN A 272 49.03 -23.23 1.09
C ASN A 272 47.68 -22.52 1.26
N VAL A 273 46.97 -22.25 0.14
CA VAL A 273 45.71 -21.50 0.13
C VAL A 273 44.68 -22.30 -0.66
N ASP A 274 43.51 -22.49 -0.08
CA ASP A 274 42.39 -23.15 -0.74
C ASP A 274 41.41 -22.11 -1.28
N VAL A 275 40.87 -22.38 -2.46
CA VAL A 275 39.78 -21.59 -3.06
C VAL A 275 38.47 -22.11 -2.49
N ILE A 276 37.78 -21.27 -1.73
CA ILE A 276 36.50 -21.58 -1.09
C ILE A 276 35.34 -21.25 -2.00
N PHE A 277 35.39 -20.11 -2.69
CA PHE A 277 34.35 -19.71 -3.64
C PHE A 277 34.99 -19.03 -4.84
N ARG A 278 34.54 -19.35 -6.05
CA ARG A 278 35.00 -18.71 -7.29
C ARG A 278 33.81 -18.31 -8.16
N SER A 279 33.83 -17.05 -8.61
CA SER A 279 32.94 -16.49 -9.62
C SER A 279 33.76 -15.92 -10.78
N SER A 280 33.11 -15.42 -11.83
CA SER A 280 33.79 -14.74 -12.94
C SER A 280 34.45 -13.41 -12.54
N LYS A 281 34.16 -12.87 -11.34
CA LYS A 281 34.59 -11.54 -10.89
C LYS A 281 35.47 -11.55 -9.64
N LEU A 282 35.32 -12.54 -8.76
CA LEU A 282 36.09 -12.64 -7.51
C LEU A 282 36.29 -14.08 -7.05
N CYS A 283 37.31 -14.26 -6.20
CA CYS A 283 37.63 -15.50 -5.50
C CYS A 283 37.65 -15.26 -3.98
N LEU A 284 37.02 -16.14 -3.20
CA LEU A 284 37.16 -16.22 -1.75
C LEU A 284 38.20 -17.29 -1.42
N LEU A 285 39.22 -16.88 -0.68
CA LEU A 285 40.36 -17.71 -0.35
C LEU A 285 40.45 -17.91 1.17
N ARG A 286 40.97 -19.07 1.56
CA ARG A 286 41.28 -19.38 2.96
C ARG A 286 42.62 -20.10 3.03
N TRP A 287 43.43 -19.78 4.03
CA TRP A 287 44.65 -20.55 4.29
C TRP A 287 44.28 -21.95 4.77
N ARG A 288 45.05 -22.95 4.32
CA ARG A 288 44.81 -24.36 4.61
C ARG A 288 44.54 -24.58 6.09
N TYR A 289 43.36 -25.11 6.39
CA TYR A 289 42.95 -25.36 7.75
C TYR A 289 43.73 -26.55 8.32
N LYS A 290 44.25 -26.42 9.54
CA LYS A 290 44.88 -27.55 10.21
C LYS A 290 43.80 -28.58 10.55
N PHE A 291 43.84 -29.73 9.89
CA PHE A 291 42.89 -30.80 10.14
C PHE A 291 42.91 -31.21 11.63
N PRO A 292 41.74 -31.39 12.27
CA PRO A 292 41.68 -31.65 13.70
C PRO A 292 42.36 -32.97 14.08
N ARG A 293 43.12 -32.96 15.18
CA ARG A 293 43.78 -34.16 15.73
C ARG A 293 42.79 -35.12 16.40
N THR A 294 41.73 -34.57 16.98
CA THR A 294 40.65 -35.30 17.65
C THR A 294 39.33 -34.86 17.05
N TYR A 295 38.56 -35.81 16.53
CA TYR A 295 37.25 -35.54 15.94
C TYR A 295 36.26 -36.67 16.24
N ASP A 296 34.98 -36.32 16.28
CA ASP A 296 33.86 -37.26 16.41
C ASP A 296 32.87 -37.05 15.26
N THR A 297 32.07 -38.07 14.95
CA THR A 297 31.00 -37.98 13.94
C THR A 297 29.64 -38.28 14.57
N ILE A 298 28.62 -37.54 14.14
CA ILE A 298 27.23 -37.73 14.57
C ILE A 298 26.34 -37.77 13.33
N ASN A 299 25.67 -38.90 13.13
CA ASN A 299 24.66 -39.06 12.08
C ASN A 299 23.32 -38.47 12.56
N ILE A 300 22.86 -37.42 11.89
CA ILE A 300 21.57 -36.79 12.14
C ILE A 300 20.53 -37.46 11.25
N ARG A 301 19.61 -38.17 11.90
CA ARG A 301 18.49 -38.87 11.28
C ARG A 301 17.16 -38.29 11.76
N ILE A 302 16.17 -38.28 10.87
CA ILE A 302 14.82 -37.75 11.14
C ILE A 302 14.04 -38.63 12.12
N TYR A 303 14.16 -39.96 11.98
CA TYR A 303 13.36 -40.92 12.74
C TYR A 303 14.07 -41.48 13.98
N ASP A 304 15.34 -41.15 14.19
CA ASP A 304 16.12 -41.57 15.36
C ASP A 304 16.74 -40.35 16.03
N PHE A 305 16.25 -39.98 17.22
CA PHE A 305 16.74 -38.83 17.99
C PHE A 305 17.84 -39.19 19.00
N LYS A 306 18.38 -40.42 19.01
CA LYS A 306 19.47 -40.81 19.92
C LYS A 306 20.73 -39.95 19.74
N TRP A 307 20.93 -39.37 18.57
CA TRP A 307 22.02 -38.44 18.30
C TRP A 307 21.94 -37.17 19.16
N LEU A 308 20.75 -36.75 19.61
CA LEU A 308 20.56 -35.54 20.40
C LEU A 308 21.23 -35.65 21.78
N GLU A 309 21.15 -36.81 22.42
CA GLU A 309 21.80 -37.03 23.72
C GLU A 309 23.33 -37.06 23.59
N LYS A 310 23.85 -37.58 22.47
CA LYS A 310 25.29 -37.46 22.16
C LYS A 310 25.68 -36.00 21.93
N LEU A 311 24.90 -35.27 21.13
CA LEU A 311 25.15 -33.86 20.84
C LEU A 311 25.18 -33.00 22.11
N LYS A 312 24.22 -33.17 23.02
CA LYS A 312 24.17 -32.47 24.32
C LYS A 312 25.43 -32.73 25.16
N LYS A 313 25.89 -33.99 25.22
CA LYS A 313 27.12 -34.34 25.94
C LYS A 313 28.35 -33.64 25.36
N TYR A 314 28.46 -33.57 24.04
CA TYR A 314 29.56 -32.85 23.40
C TYR A 314 29.46 -31.33 23.62
N ALA A 315 28.26 -30.75 23.53
CA ALA A 315 28.05 -29.31 23.76
C ALA A 315 28.39 -28.87 25.19
N GLN A 316 28.18 -29.75 26.19
CA GLN A 316 28.58 -29.53 27.59
C GLN A 316 30.08 -29.76 27.84
N GLY A 317 30.80 -30.34 26.88
CA GLY A 317 32.21 -30.67 27.01
C GLY A 317 33.09 -29.42 27.03
N SER A 318 34.07 -29.40 27.94
CA SER A 318 35.08 -28.33 28.06
C SER A 318 36.34 -28.59 27.23
N GLU A 319 36.42 -29.73 26.52
CA GLU A 319 37.57 -30.07 25.69
C GLU A 319 37.45 -29.47 24.29
N LYS A 320 38.54 -28.89 23.79
CA LYS A 320 38.64 -28.44 22.40
C LYS A 320 38.67 -29.65 21.46
N ARG A 321 37.56 -29.91 20.76
CA ARG A 321 37.40 -30.96 19.74
C ARG A 321 36.51 -30.50 18.60
N THR A 322 36.61 -31.19 17.45
CA THR A 322 35.74 -30.94 16.30
C THR A 322 34.72 -32.08 16.17
N VAL A 323 33.44 -31.74 16.02
CA VAL A 323 32.36 -32.72 15.82
C VAL A 323 31.75 -32.51 14.44
N PHE A 324 31.82 -33.54 13.60
CA PHE A 324 31.21 -33.56 12.28
C PHE A 324 29.78 -34.11 12.37
N LEU A 325 28.82 -33.21 12.24
CA LEU A 325 27.42 -33.53 12.08
C LEU A 325 27.18 -33.88 10.63
N PHE A 326 26.62 -35.04 10.32
CA PHE A 326 26.31 -35.39 8.94
C PHE A 326 24.92 -35.95 8.79
N SER A 327 24.36 -35.75 7.61
CA SER A 327 23.11 -36.37 7.20
C SER A 327 23.18 -36.68 5.71
N GLN A 328 22.77 -37.88 5.32
CA GLN A 328 22.94 -38.41 3.97
C GLN A 328 21.61 -38.91 3.41
N ASN A 329 21.22 -38.35 2.27
CA ASN A 329 20.04 -38.71 1.49
C ASN A 329 18.71 -38.66 2.28
N GLU A 330 18.66 -37.85 3.35
CA GLU A 330 17.46 -37.59 4.12
C GLU A 330 16.93 -36.18 3.82
N ALA A 331 15.76 -36.10 3.21
CA ALA A 331 15.11 -34.82 2.96
C ALA A 331 14.59 -34.22 4.28
N TYR A 332 14.84 -32.92 4.52
CA TYR A 332 14.29 -32.15 5.65
C TYR A 332 14.90 -32.41 7.04
N THR A 333 16.18 -32.78 7.14
CA THR A 333 16.85 -33.01 8.44
C THR A 333 17.05 -31.76 9.29
N GLY A 334 16.87 -30.56 8.72
CA GLY A 334 17.09 -29.30 9.44
C GLY A 334 18.55 -29.06 9.84
N ILE A 335 19.50 -29.87 9.37
CA ILE A 335 20.93 -29.82 9.74
C ILE A 335 21.55 -28.44 9.54
N ILE A 336 21.11 -27.71 8.50
CA ILE A 336 21.55 -26.34 8.22
C ILE A 336 21.12 -25.38 9.35
N GLY A 337 19.87 -25.48 9.80
CA GLY A 337 19.36 -24.67 10.91
C GLY A 337 20.01 -25.03 12.24
N LEU A 338 20.20 -26.34 12.49
CA LEU A 338 20.89 -26.83 13.68
C LEU A 338 22.33 -26.31 13.74
N GLN A 339 23.07 -26.37 12.63
CA GLN A 339 24.43 -25.86 12.55
C GLN A 339 24.50 -24.36 12.88
N LYS A 340 23.56 -23.56 12.36
CA LYS A 340 23.48 -22.13 12.71
C LYS A 340 23.25 -21.90 14.21
N CYS A 341 22.42 -22.72 14.85
CA CYS A 341 22.16 -22.64 16.30
C CYS A 341 23.41 -22.99 17.10
N LEU A 342 24.09 -24.10 16.77
CA LEU A 342 25.29 -24.53 17.48
C LEU A 342 26.44 -23.52 17.36
N MET A 343 26.56 -22.85 16.21
CA MET A 343 27.52 -21.76 16.04
C MET A 343 27.26 -20.55 16.95
N ALA A 344 26.05 -20.41 17.52
CA ALA A 344 25.68 -19.33 18.42
C ALA A 344 25.91 -19.66 19.91
N GLU A 345 26.02 -20.95 20.28
CA GLU A 345 26.09 -21.42 21.67
C GLU A 345 27.42 -21.13 22.40
N GLY A 346 28.44 -20.62 21.71
CA GLY A 346 29.70 -20.20 22.34
C GLY A 346 30.50 -21.33 23.00
N THR A 347 30.37 -22.56 22.50
CA THR A 347 31.05 -23.76 23.01
C THR A 347 32.54 -23.80 22.62
N GLN A 348 33.37 -24.50 23.39
CA GLN A 348 34.76 -24.81 22.99
C GLN A 348 34.84 -25.91 21.91
N VAL A 349 33.75 -26.64 21.70
CA VAL A 349 33.59 -27.62 20.63
C VAL A 349 33.25 -26.93 19.32
N GLU A 350 33.94 -27.30 18.26
CA GLU A 350 33.67 -26.83 16.90
C GLU A 350 32.71 -27.80 16.19
N PHE A 351 31.48 -27.36 15.95
CA PHE A 351 30.50 -28.13 15.18
C PHE A 351 30.59 -27.79 13.68
N LYS A 352 30.79 -28.82 12.84
CA LYS A 352 30.80 -28.69 11.37
C LYS A 352 29.75 -29.61 10.77
N ALA A 353 28.94 -29.10 9.87
CA ALA A 353 27.87 -29.85 9.23
C ALA A 353 28.22 -30.29 7.81
N VAL A 354 27.81 -31.52 7.49
CA VAL A 354 27.92 -32.15 6.17
C VAL A 354 26.55 -32.67 5.76
N TYR A 355 25.92 -32.03 4.79
CA TYR A 355 24.65 -32.49 4.24
C TYR A 355 24.87 -33.07 2.85
N ILE A 356 24.63 -34.36 2.70
CA ILE A 356 24.80 -35.08 1.43
C ILE A 356 23.42 -35.36 0.87
N ASN A 357 23.13 -34.78 -0.28
CA ASN A 357 21.91 -35.00 -1.04
C ASN A 357 22.28 -35.42 -2.46
N ASN A 358 22.90 -36.61 -2.54
CA ASN A 358 23.33 -37.23 -3.79
C ASN A 358 23.23 -38.75 -3.63
N GLN A 359 22.31 -39.34 -4.39
CA GLN A 359 22.06 -40.78 -4.35
C GLN A 359 23.25 -41.62 -4.85
N LYS A 360 24.17 -41.02 -5.61
CA LYS A 360 25.36 -41.68 -6.16
C LYS A 360 26.60 -41.53 -5.27
N ALA A 361 26.53 -40.72 -4.21
CA ALA A 361 27.66 -40.49 -3.33
C ALA A 361 27.87 -41.67 -2.36
N ASP A 362 29.14 -42.03 -2.13
CA ASP A 362 29.52 -43.05 -1.16
C ASP A 362 29.11 -42.68 0.26
N ILE A 363 29.08 -43.67 1.15
CA ILE A 363 28.75 -43.45 2.57
C ILE A 363 29.74 -42.44 3.17
N PHE A 364 29.22 -41.44 3.88
CA PHE A 364 30.06 -40.43 4.51
C PHE A 364 31.11 -41.05 5.43
N SER A 365 32.38 -40.70 5.18
CA SER A 365 33.51 -41.03 6.03
C SER A 365 34.47 -39.85 6.08
N VAL A 366 35.00 -39.54 7.27
CA VAL A 366 35.98 -38.45 7.45
C VAL A 366 37.36 -38.85 6.92
N ASP A 367 37.65 -40.16 6.84
CA ASP A 367 38.93 -40.69 6.38
C ASP A 367 39.00 -40.89 4.86
N ASP A 368 37.85 -40.89 4.19
CA ASP A 368 37.77 -40.93 2.73
C ASP A 368 38.37 -39.65 2.11
N GLU A 369 39.17 -39.81 1.05
CA GLU A 369 39.96 -38.72 0.47
C GLU A 369 39.08 -37.60 -0.10
N PHE A 370 37.96 -37.95 -0.74
CA PHE A 370 37.04 -36.99 -1.35
C PHE A 370 36.37 -36.11 -0.30
N TYR A 371 35.87 -36.71 0.78
CA TYR A 371 35.30 -35.95 1.90
C TYR A 371 36.38 -35.17 2.65
N LYS A 372 37.53 -35.79 2.91
CA LYS A 372 38.64 -35.18 3.67
C LYS A 372 39.19 -33.94 2.98
N GLU A 373 39.29 -33.91 1.65
CA GLU A 373 39.67 -32.71 0.90
C GLU A 373 38.75 -31.54 1.23
N GLN A 374 37.43 -31.74 1.18
CA GLN A 374 36.46 -30.69 1.50
C GLN A 374 36.49 -30.29 2.98
N LEU A 375 36.55 -31.26 3.91
CA LEU A 375 36.60 -30.98 5.35
C LEU A 375 37.89 -30.25 5.74
N SER A 376 38.99 -30.45 5.00
CA SER A 376 40.26 -29.75 5.18
C SER A 376 40.20 -28.26 4.82
N LYS A 377 39.13 -27.78 4.17
CA LYS A 377 38.84 -26.34 4.01
C LYS A 377 38.30 -25.69 5.28
N GLY A 378 37.94 -26.52 6.28
CA GLY A 378 37.54 -26.08 7.60
C GLY A 378 36.20 -25.34 7.65
N LEU A 379 35.34 -25.52 6.66
CA LEU A 379 34.05 -24.83 6.57
C LEU A 379 33.02 -25.39 7.57
N ALA A 380 32.20 -24.51 8.13
CA ALA A 380 31.21 -24.84 9.14
C ALA A 380 29.97 -25.55 8.55
N LEU A 381 29.64 -25.27 7.29
CA LEU A 381 28.57 -25.93 6.54
C LEU A 381 29.09 -26.39 5.17
N ASN A 382 28.88 -27.67 4.86
CA ASN A 382 29.26 -28.28 3.60
C ASN A 382 28.05 -29.04 3.06
N VAL A 383 27.61 -28.71 1.84
CA VAL A 383 26.48 -29.36 1.19
C VAL A 383 26.97 -30.01 -0.10
N LEU A 384 26.74 -31.31 -0.24
CA LEU A 384 27.03 -32.07 -1.45
C LEU A 384 25.72 -32.36 -2.19
N ARG A 385 25.60 -31.81 -3.41
CA ARG A 385 24.61 -32.24 -4.41
C ARG A 385 25.39 -32.93 -5.54
N ASP A 386 25.41 -32.35 -6.73
CA ASP A 386 26.31 -32.78 -7.80
C ASP A 386 27.76 -32.38 -7.49
N GLU A 387 27.96 -31.16 -6.98
CA GLU A 387 29.23 -30.63 -6.48
C GLU A 387 29.09 -30.07 -5.05
N TRP A 388 30.22 -29.75 -4.42
CA TRP A 388 30.25 -29.11 -3.11
C TRP A 388 29.83 -27.64 -3.16
N GLY A 389 28.99 -27.24 -2.20
CA GLY A 389 28.53 -25.87 -2.06
C GLY A 389 27.93 -25.57 -0.70
N THR A 390 27.20 -24.46 -0.62
CA THR A 390 26.45 -24.03 0.56
C THR A 390 25.13 -23.37 0.14
N PHE A 391 24.28 -23.05 1.10
CA PHE A 391 23.10 -22.22 0.86
C PHE A 391 23.33 -20.79 1.35
N VAL A 392 22.86 -19.84 0.57
CA VAL A 392 22.95 -18.40 0.82
C VAL A 392 21.60 -17.75 0.55
N HIS A 393 21.39 -16.57 1.11
CA HIS A 393 20.24 -15.73 0.86
C HIS A 393 20.60 -14.67 -0.17
N LEU A 394 19.95 -14.68 -1.33
CA LEU A 394 20.21 -13.70 -2.39
C LEU A 394 19.01 -12.76 -2.52
N PRO A 395 19.21 -11.44 -2.69
CA PRO A 395 18.11 -10.52 -2.91
C PRO A 395 17.26 -10.98 -4.10
N LEU A 396 15.95 -10.97 -3.93
CA LEU A 396 15.02 -11.29 -5.01
C LEU A 396 15.20 -10.22 -6.10
N GLU A 397 15.26 -10.66 -7.37
CA GLU A 397 15.30 -9.73 -8.48
C GLU A 397 14.10 -8.77 -8.43
N GLU A 398 14.33 -7.51 -8.75
CA GLU A 398 13.24 -6.55 -8.90
C GLU A 398 12.19 -7.10 -9.88
N ILE A 399 10.91 -6.96 -9.51
CA ILE A 399 9.81 -7.38 -10.37
C ILE A 399 9.82 -6.48 -11.60
N LYS A 400 10.39 -7.00 -12.69
CA LYS A 400 10.37 -6.32 -13.99
C LYS A 400 8.92 -6.20 -14.47
N PRO A 401 8.52 -5.07 -15.08
CA PRO A 401 7.22 -4.94 -15.72
C PRO A 401 7.00 -6.09 -16.71
N LYS A 402 5.86 -6.77 -16.58
CA LYS A 402 5.43 -7.83 -17.48
C LYS A 402 4.18 -7.39 -18.23
N HIS A 403 4.00 -7.93 -19.43
CA HIS A 403 2.76 -7.78 -20.17
C HIS A 403 1.70 -8.71 -19.54
N PHE A 404 0.55 -8.13 -19.20
CA PHE A 404 -0.60 -8.85 -18.67
C PHE A 404 -1.82 -8.63 -19.56
N VAL A 405 -2.75 -9.59 -19.54
CA VAL A 405 -3.98 -9.54 -20.35
C VAL A 405 -4.96 -8.52 -19.80
N ASN A 406 -5.13 -8.47 -18.47
CA ASN A 406 -5.99 -7.51 -17.80
C ASN A 406 -5.21 -6.79 -16.70
N ALA A 407 -5.41 -5.48 -16.62
CA ALA A 407 -4.76 -4.60 -15.67
C ALA A 407 -5.70 -3.44 -15.34
N GLY A 408 -5.45 -2.79 -14.21
CA GLY A 408 -6.16 -1.59 -13.79
C GLY A 408 -5.24 -0.60 -13.14
N VAL A 409 -5.64 0.67 -13.17
CA VAL A 409 -4.92 1.73 -12.47
C VAL A 409 -5.20 1.61 -10.96
N SER A 410 -4.14 1.68 -10.15
CA SER A 410 -4.20 1.73 -8.68
C SER A 410 -3.21 2.76 -8.14
N MET A 411 -3.47 3.27 -6.94
CA MET A 411 -2.63 4.26 -6.26
C MET A 411 -2.21 3.71 -4.90
N ARG A 412 -0.90 3.56 -4.69
CA ARG A 412 -0.39 2.96 -3.44
C ARG A 412 -0.49 3.91 -2.23
N MET A 413 -0.31 5.22 -2.49
CA MET A 413 -0.31 6.27 -1.48
C MET A 413 -1.24 7.41 -1.89
N ASP A 414 -2.25 7.68 -1.09
CA ASP A 414 -3.15 8.81 -1.32
C ASP A 414 -2.38 10.12 -1.35
N GLY A 415 -2.76 11.02 -2.26
CA GLY A 415 -2.17 12.35 -2.37
C GLY A 415 -0.81 12.37 -3.06
N ASN A 416 -0.24 11.20 -3.38
CA ASN A 416 1.00 11.10 -4.13
C ASN A 416 0.78 10.48 -5.51
N LEU A 417 0.65 11.35 -6.50
CA LEU A 417 0.42 10.99 -7.91
C LEU A 417 1.56 10.14 -8.51
N SER A 418 2.79 10.21 -7.98
CA SER A 418 3.91 9.37 -8.44
C SER A 418 3.70 7.88 -8.14
N THR A 419 2.75 7.54 -7.27
CA THR A 419 2.46 6.15 -6.88
C THR A 419 1.36 5.49 -7.71
N ILE A 420 0.84 6.20 -8.71
CA ILE A 420 -0.14 5.67 -9.67
C ILE A 420 0.56 4.67 -10.59
N ASN A 421 0.09 3.42 -10.57
CA ASN A 421 0.68 2.34 -11.35
C ASN A 421 -0.40 1.43 -11.93
N TRP A 422 -0.06 0.72 -13.00
CA TRP A 422 -0.83 -0.41 -13.49
C TRP A 422 -0.60 -1.61 -12.58
N ILE A 423 -1.68 -2.24 -12.12
CA ILE A 423 -1.66 -3.49 -11.38
C ILE A 423 -2.40 -4.56 -12.18
N GLU A 424 -1.89 -5.78 -12.14
CA GLU A 424 -2.57 -6.94 -12.73
C GLU A 424 -3.95 -7.11 -12.08
N LYS A 425 -4.96 -7.38 -12.90
CA LYS A 425 -6.34 -7.66 -12.45
C LYS A 425 -6.79 -9.01 -12.99
N PRO A 426 -7.59 -9.78 -12.23
CA PRO A 426 -8.14 -11.03 -12.73
C PRO A 426 -9.06 -10.75 -13.93
N SER A 427 -8.99 -11.58 -14.96
CA SER A 427 -9.93 -11.49 -16.10
C SER A 427 -11.36 -11.79 -15.64
N ILE A 428 -12.32 -11.07 -16.23
CA ILE A 428 -13.73 -11.28 -15.90
C ILE A 428 -14.26 -12.42 -16.77
N PHE A 429 -14.57 -13.57 -16.16
CA PHE A 429 -15.05 -14.75 -16.91
C PHE A 429 -16.57 -14.83 -17.03
N LYS A 430 -17.31 -14.37 -16.01
CA LYS A 430 -18.77 -14.34 -15.99
C LYS A 430 -19.27 -12.98 -15.50
N ALA A 431 -20.02 -12.31 -16.34
CA ALA A 431 -20.83 -11.17 -15.91
C ALA A 431 -22.16 -11.69 -15.33
N HIS A 432 -22.78 -10.96 -14.40
CA HIS A 432 -24.14 -11.27 -13.93
C HIS A 432 -25.14 -11.26 -15.09
N SER A 433 -26.33 -11.84 -14.88
CA SER A 433 -27.28 -12.24 -15.92
C SER A 433 -27.82 -11.16 -16.88
N ASN A 434 -27.37 -9.91 -16.81
CA ASN A 434 -27.69 -8.84 -17.78
C ASN A 434 -26.48 -7.97 -18.15
N CYS A 435 -25.29 -8.26 -17.64
CA CYS A 435 -24.09 -7.44 -17.83
C CYS A 435 -23.25 -7.96 -19.00
N GLU A 436 -22.58 -7.07 -19.71
CA GLU A 436 -21.63 -7.40 -20.77
C GLU A 436 -20.21 -7.10 -20.33
N ILE A 437 -19.25 -7.84 -20.85
CA ILE A 437 -17.83 -7.56 -20.61
C ILE A 437 -17.33 -6.63 -21.70
N ILE A 438 -16.71 -5.55 -21.27
CA ILE A 438 -16.26 -4.46 -22.12
C ILE A 438 -14.75 -4.32 -22.00
N ASN A 439 -14.09 -4.33 -23.15
CA ASN A 439 -12.69 -3.97 -23.28
C ASN A 439 -12.61 -2.46 -23.41
N VAL A 440 -12.16 -1.79 -22.35
CA VAL A 440 -12.06 -0.34 -22.28
C VAL A 440 -10.96 0.14 -23.20
N HIS A 441 -11.29 1.08 -24.09
CA HIS A 441 -10.33 1.71 -25.00
C HIS A 441 -9.99 3.12 -24.53
N TYR A 442 -10.99 3.86 -24.04
CA TYR A 442 -10.81 5.18 -23.45
C TYR A 442 -11.56 5.24 -22.13
N ALA A 443 -10.89 5.78 -21.12
CA ALA A 443 -11.49 6.12 -19.83
C ALA A 443 -11.17 7.58 -19.55
N ALA A 444 -12.19 8.40 -19.28
CA ALA A 444 -11.99 9.82 -19.04
C ALA A 444 -11.75 10.12 -17.55
N PHE A 445 -10.86 11.08 -17.31
CA PHE A 445 -10.55 11.57 -15.98
C PHE A 445 -11.58 12.63 -15.58
N ASN A 446 -12.21 12.42 -14.43
CA ASN A 446 -13.22 13.31 -13.88
C ASN A 446 -12.84 13.83 -12.49
N PHE A 447 -13.66 14.73 -11.96
CA PHE A 447 -13.47 15.34 -10.64
C PHE A 447 -13.39 14.32 -9.49
N LYS A 448 -14.07 13.17 -9.58
CA LYS A 448 -13.98 12.10 -8.56
C LYS A 448 -12.58 11.50 -8.57
N VAL A 449 -12.04 11.16 -9.74
CA VAL A 449 -10.66 10.64 -9.86
C VAL A 449 -9.65 11.65 -9.32
N HIS A 450 -9.78 12.93 -9.69
CA HIS A 450 -8.91 13.99 -9.18
C HIS A 450 -8.97 14.12 -7.64
N ASN A 451 -10.17 14.13 -7.07
CA ASN A 451 -10.36 14.31 -5.64
C ASN A 451 -9.86 13.11 -4.83
N VAL A 452 -9.99 11.88 -5.34
CA VAL A 452 -9.38 10.71 -4.70
C VAL A 452 -7.85 10.77 -4.83
N ALA A 453 -7.34 11.08 -6.02
CA ALA A 453 -5.90 11.17 -6.27
C ALA A 453 -5.20 12.24 -5.41
N THR A 454 -5.90 13.34 -5.10
CA THR A 454 -5.41 14.43 -4.24
C THR A 454 -5.75 14.28 -2.76
N SER A 455 -6.28 13.13 -2.32
CA SER A 455 -6.74 12.88 -0.94
C SER A 455 -7.84 13.80 -0.42
N LYS A 456 -8.53 14.54 -1.29
CA LYS A 456 -9.72 15.33 -0.89
C LYS A 456 -10.90 14.43 -0.55
N ILE A 457 -10.96 13.24 -1.16
CA ILE A 457 -11.93 12.19 -0.86
C ILE A 457 -11.14 10.92 -0.55
N ILE A 458 -11.51 10.24 0.53
CA ILE A 458 -10.98 8.92 0.84
C ILE A 458 -11.98 7.90 0.29
N ASP A 459 -11.55 7.17 -0.72
CA ASP A 459 -12.25 6.05 -1.33
C ASP A 459 -11.26 4.88 -1.43
N GLU A 460 -11.74 3.72 -1.84
CA GLU A 460 -10.89 2.54 -2.06
C GLU A 460 -9.74 2.86 -3.03
N HIS A 461 -8.53 2.40 -2.71
CA HIS A 461 -7.31 2.64 -3.49
C HIS A 461 -7.28 1.95 -4.87
N ASP A 462 -8.33 1.21 -5.21
CA ASP A 462 -8.47 0.37 -6.39
C ASP A 462 -9.74 0.72 -7.16
N ASN A 463 -9.74 0.45 -8.47
CA ASN A 463 -10.89 0.65 -9.35
C ASN A 463 -11.25 2.14 -9.52
N PHE A 464 -10.28 2.95 -9.96
CA PHE A 464 -10.53 4.34 -10.32
C PHE A 464 -11.39 4.47 -11.58
N GLY A 465 -11.99 5.64 -11.75
CA GLY A 465 -12.75 6.01 -12.94
C GLY A 465 -14.22 5.61 -12.88
N VAL A 466 -15.04 6.37 -13.60
CA VAL A 466 -16.50 6.15 -13.66
C VAL A 466 -17.04 6.08 -15.08
N GLU A 467 -16.38 6.71 -16.05
CA GLU A 467 -16.84 6.74 -17.44
C GLU A 467 -15.82 6.13 -18.39
N TYR A 468 -16.34 5.55 -19.47
CA TYR A 468 -15.54 4.84 -20.45
C TYR A 468 -16.19 4.83 -21.83
N SER A 469 -15.39 4.49 -22.82
CA SER A 469 -15.81 3.90 -24.09
C SER A 469 -14.94 2.71 -24.45
N GLY A 470 -15.53 1.75 -25.14
CA GLY A 470 -14.87 0.49 -25.42
C GLY A 470 -15.67 -0.40 -26.35
N ILE A 471 -15.23 -1.66 -26.43
CA ILE A 471 -15.78 -2.65 -27.34
C ILE A 471 -16.24 -3.85 -26.52
N THR A 472 -17.48 -4.28 -26.74
CA THR A 472 -18.01 -5.52 -26.13
C THR A 472 -17.39 -6.75 -26.76
N ARG A 473 -17.48 -7.91 -26.09
CA ARG A 473 -17.10 -9.21 -26.71
C ARG A 473 -17.88 -9.52 -28.01
N SER A 474 -19.06 -8.94 -28.17
CA SER A 474 -19.87 -9.02 -29.40
C SER A 474 -19.44 -8.05 -30.50
N ASN A 475 -18.29 -7.37 -30.34
CA ASN A 475 -17.72 -6.39 -31.26
C ASN A 475 -18.58 -5.14 -31.52
N ARG A 476 -19.36 -4.73 -30.51
CA ARG A 476 -20.12 -3.48 -30.53
C ARG A 476 -19.37 -2.37 -29.79
N ASN A 477 -19.30 -1.19 -30.40
CA ASN A 477 -18.79 0.02 -29.78
C ASN A 477 -19.81 0.56 -28.77
N VAL A 478 -19.38 0.69 -27.53
CA VAL A 478 -20.22 1.14 -26.41
C VAL A 478 -19.53 2.24 -25.61
N MET A 479 -20.32 3.11 -24.99
CA MET A 479 -19.90 4.08 -24.00
C MET A 479 -20.79 3.95 -22.77
N GLY A 480 -20.30 4.30 -21.59
CA GLY A 480 -21.11 4.10 -20.39
C GLY A 480 -20.54 4.67 -19.11
N LEU A 481 -21.32 4.47 -18.05
CA LEU A 481 -20.96 4.76 -16.67
C LEU A 481 -20.94 3.48 -15.82
N VAL A 482 -19.93 3.40 -14.96
CA VAL A 482 -19.82 2.44 -13.87
C VAL A 482 -19.58 3.19 -12.57
N GLN A 483 -19.97 2.59 -11.45
CA GLN A 483 -19.81 3.22 -10.14
C GLN A 483 -18.33 3.44 -9.79
N LYS A 484 -17.48 2.49 -10.17
CA LYS A 484 -16.02 2.44 -9.98
C LYS A 484 -15.39 1.53 -11.06
N GLY A 485 -14.10 1.74 -11.35
CA GLY A 485 -13.27 0.81 -12.12
C GLY A 485 -13.19 1.05 -13.61
N SER A 486 -13.64 2.20 -14.12
CA SER A 486 -13.56 2.48 -15.57
C SER A 486 -12.13 2.57 -16.10
N LEU A 487 -11.13 2.79 -15.24
CA LEU A 487 -9.70 2.77 -15.57
C LEU A 487 -9.07 1.35 -15.56
N ASN A 488 -9.91 0.31 -15.57
CA ASN A 488 -9.49 -1.06 -15.81
C ASN A 488 -9.58 -1.40 -17.30
N LEU A 489 -8.72 -2.28 -17.81
CA LEU A 489 -8.75 -2.72 -19.21
C LEU A 489 -10.02 -3.51 -19.54
N GLU A 490 -10.51 -4.31 -18.58
CA GLU A 490 -11.79 -5.00 -18.66
C GLU A 490 -12.74 -4.55 -17.55
N ILE A 491 -14.00 -4.30 -17.89
CA ILE A 491 -15.07 -3.99 -16.94
C ILE A 491 -16.34 -4.79 -17.24
N ALA A 492 -17.15 -4.98 -16.20
CA ALA A 492 -18.54 -5.42 -16.36
C ALA A 492 -19.43 -4.19 -16.54
N SER A 493 -20.25 -4.20 -17.59
CA SER A 493 -21.15 -3.10 -17.92
C SER A 493 -22.28 -2.95 -16.90
N ASN A 494 -22.77 -1.72 -16.75
CA ASN A 494 -24.07 -1.47 -16.13
C ASN A 494 -25.11 -1.29 -17.25
N PRO A 495 -26.10 -2.20 -17.40
CA PRO A 495 -27.06 -2.15 -18.50
C PRO A 495 -27.87 -0.85 -18.55
N ASP A 496 -28.19 -0.28 -17.39
CA ASP A 496 -28.95 0.97 -17.29
C ASP A 496 -28.13 2.20 -17.72
N PHE A 497 -26.80 2.08 -17.73
CA PHE A 497 -25.88 3.17 -18.05
C PHE A 497 -24.85 2.79 -19.13
N THR A 498 -25.24 1.92 -20.06
CA THR A 498 -24.45 1.60 -21.24
C THR A 498 -25.22 1.97 -22.50
N TRP A 499 -24.57 2.67 -23.42
CA TRP A 499 -25.13 3.15 -24.68
C TRP A 499 -24.27 2.68 -25.86
N ASN A 500 -24.90 2.45 -27.01
CA ASN A 500 -24.17 2.24 -28.25
C ASN A 500 -23.53 3.56 -28.71
N VAL A 501 -22.30 3.49 -29.19
CA VAL A 501 -21.63 4.66 -29.77
C VAL A 501 -22.22 4.94 -31.15
N PRO A 502 -22.65 6.18 -31.45
CA PRO A 502 -23.07 6.57 -32.79
C PRO A 502 -21.96 6.31 -33.83
N THR A 503 -22.33 5.89 -35.04
CA THR A 503 -21.36 5.48 -36.08
C THR A 503 -20.41 6.60 -36.53
N PHE A 504 -20.80 7.85 -36.34
CA PHE A 504 -20.01 9.04 -36.68
C PHE A 504 -19.14 9.55 -35.52
N TRP A 505 -19.13 8.87 -34.37
CA TRP A 505 -18.26 9.21 -33.24
C TRP A 505 -17.08 8.26 -33.15
N SER A 506 -15.91 8.81 -32.86
CA SER A 506 -14.79 8.00 -32.38
C SER A 506 -15.06 7.54 -30.94
N LEU A 507 -14.43 6.43 -30.53
CA LEU A 507 -14.46 6.00 -29.13
C LEU A 507 -13.93 7.10 -28.19
N GLN A 508 -12.93 7.87 -28.64
CA GLN A 508 -12.39 8.99 -27.87
C GLN A 508 -13.44 10.07 -27.60
N GLN A 509 -14.22 10.46 -28.62
CA GLN A 509 -15.32 11.42 -28.46
C GLN A 509 -16.42 10.83 -27.56
N ALA A 510 -16.77 9.57 -27.76
CA ALA A 510 -17.80 8.88 -27.00
C ALA A 510 -17.48 8.78 -25.50
N ALA A 511 -16.20 8.72 -25.11
CA ALA A 511 -15.80 8.70 -23.71
C ALA A 511 -16.07 10.00 -22.94
N THR A 512 -16.40 11.10 -23.63
CA THR A 512 -16.62 12.43 -23.00
C THR A 512 -18.09 12.74 -22.67
N VAL A 513 -19.00 11.87 -23.08
CA VAL A 513 -20.46 12.11 -23.03
C VAL A 513 -21.14 11.54 -21.77
N PRO A 514 -20.84 10.28 -21.34
CA PRO A 514 -21.66 9.59 -20.35
C PRO A 514 -21.85 10.36 -19.05
N LEU A 515 -20.79 10.86 -18.41
CA LEU A 515 -20.90 11.51 -17.10
C LEU A 515 -21.60 12.85 -17.20
N ALA A 516 -21.09 13.72 -18.06
CA ALA A 516 -21.54 15.10 -18.18
C ALA A 516 -23.02 15.20 -18.54
N TYR A 517 -23.46 14.47 -19.57
CA TYR A 517 -24.86 14.51 -20.01
C TYR A 517 -25.80 13.79 -19.03
N THR A 518 -25.36 12.71 -18.39
CA THR A 518 -26.16 12.05 -17.34
C THR A 518 -26.43 13.01 -16.18
N MET A 519 -25.40 13.71 -15.70
CA MET A 519 -25.54 14.71 -14.63
C MET A 519 -26.47 15.85 -15.04
N CYS A 520 -26.32 16.37 -16.26
CA CYS A 520 -27.15 17.46 -16.76
C CYS A 520 -28.61 17.06 -16.96
N TYR A 521 -28.89 15.89 -17.56
CA TYR A 521 -30.26 15.43 -17.73
C TYR A 521 -30.93 15.12 -16.39
N TYR A 522 -30.21 14.48 -15.47
CA TYR A 522 -30.71 14.23 -14.12
C TYR A 522 -30.99 15.54 -13.36
N GLY A 523 -30.08 16.50 -13.39
CA GLY A 523 -30.23 17.78 -12.71
C GLY A 523 -31.30 18.67 -13.33
N LEU A 524 -31.15 19.01 -14.61
CA LEU A 524 -31.98 20.02 -15.29
C LEU A 524 -33.38 19.49 -15.62
N ILE A 525 -33.50 18.25 -16.08
CA ILE A 525 -34.78 17.73 -16.59
C ILE A 525 -35.57 17.02 -15.52
N ILE A 526 -34.90 16.15 -14.75
CA ILE A 526 -35.59 15.29 -13.77
C ILE A 526 -35.78 16.01 -12.44
N LYS A 527 -34.75 16.70 -11.91
CA LYS A 527 -34.85 17.37 -10.61
C LYS A 527 -35.40 18.81 -10.72
N ALA A 528 -34.88 19.61 -11.64
CA ALA A 528 -35.35 20.99 -11.81
C ALA A 528 -36.64 21.09 -12.64
N GLU A 529 -37.00 20.06 -13.41
CA GLU A 529 -38.16 20.08 -14.31
C GLU A 529 -38.15 21.30 -15.24
N MET A 530 -36.96 21.62 -15.77
CA MET A 530 -36.74 22.80 -16.58
C MET A 530 -37.60 22.77 -17.84
N LYS A 531 -38.35 23.85 -18.06
CA LYS A 531 -39.31 24.01 -19.15
C LYS A 531 -38.77 24.97 -20.20
N LYS A 532 -39.47 24.99 -21.34
CA LYS A 532 -39.22 25.97 -22.39
C LYS A 532 -39.30 27.40 -21.81
N ASN A 533 -38.34 28.26 -22.19
CA ASN A 533 -38.22 29.66 -21.76
C ASN A 533 -37.79 29.89 -20.31
N ASN A 534 -37.37 28.86 -19.56
CA ASN A 534 -36.79 29.10 -18.23
C ASN A 534 -35.42 29.78 -18.31
N THR A 535 -35.12 30.68 -17.39
CA THR A 535 -33.80 31.31 -17.31
C THR A 535 -32.86 30.48 -16.43
N ILE A 536 -31.59 30.30 -16.84
CA ILE A 536 -30.61 29.49 -16.10
C ILE A 536 -29.29 30.24 -15.89
N LEU A 537 -28.68 30.08 -14.72
CA LEU A 537 -27.29 30.43 -14.43
C LEU A 537 -26.43 29.17 -14.31
N ILE A 538 -25.39 29.05 -15.12
CA ILE A 538 -24.46 27.91 -15.14
C ILE A 538 -23.09 28.35 -14.63
N HIS A 539 -22.66 27.80 -13.50
CA HIS A 539 -21.31 28.02 -13.01
C HIS A 539 -20.27 27.11 -13.67
N ASP A 540 -19.02 27.58 -13.72
CA ASP A 540 -17.90 26.90 -14.37
C ASP A 540 -18.23 26.34 -15.76
N ALA A 541 -18.84 27.18 -16.61
CA ALA A 541 -19.44 26.78 -17.88
C ALA A 541 -18.47 26.16 -18.91
N ASN A 542 -17.15 26.30 -18.71
CA ASN A 542 -16.11 25.67 -19.54
C ASN A 542 -15.60 24.33 -18.96
N THR A 543 -16.40 23.67 -18.11
CA THR A 543 -16.19 22.29 -17.66
C THR A 543 -16.96 21.31 -18.55
N ASP A 544 -16.70 20.02 -18.42
CA ASP A 544 -17.45 18.95 -19.09
C ASP A 544 -18.96 19.05 -18.82
N ILE A 545 -19.33 19.15 -17.54
CA ILE A 545 -20.72 19.35 -17.11
C ILE A 545 -21.24 20.71 -17.59
N GLY A 546 -20.46 21.78 -17.46
CA GLY A 546 -20.87 23.13 -17.89
C GLY A 546 -21.20 23.22 -19.39
N ILE A 547 -20.37 22.61 -20.25
CA ILE A 547 -20.59 22.54 -21.69
C ILE A 547 -21.82 21.68 -22.01
N ALA A 548 -22.00 20.54 -21.33
CA ALA A 548 -23.19 19.71 -21.49
C ALA A 548 -24.46 20.42 -21.00
N ALA A 549 -24.36 21.20 -19.93
CA ALA A 549 -25.45 22.00 -19.37
C ALA A 549 -25.87 23.11 -20.32
N ILE A 550 -24.92 23.85 -20.93
CA ILE A 550 -25.23 24.83 -21.97
C ILE A 550 -25.91 24.16 -23.16
N THR A 551 -25.36 23.05 -23.65
CA THR A 551 -25.92 22.34 -24.81
C THR A 551 -27.35 21.88 -24.53
N THR A 552 -27.60 21.35 -23.33
CA THR A 552 -28.93 20.93 -22.89
C THR A 552 -29.86 22.14 -22.73
N ALA A 553 -29.38 23.19 -22.07
CA ALA A 553 -30.12 24.41 -21.85
C ALA A 553 -30.49 25.09 -23.16
N LEU A 554 -29.62 25.18 -24.17
CA LEU A 554 -29.96 25.79 -25.48
C LEU A 554 -31.13 25.09 -26.19
N SER A 555 -31.42 23.83 -25.86
CA SER A 555 -32.57 23.11 -26.42
C SER A 555 -33.92 23.44 -25.74
N LEU A 556 -33.89 24.13 -24.59
CA LEU A 556 -35.05 24.48 -23.75
C LEU A 556 -35.18 26.01 -23.54
N SER A 557 -34.02 26.59 -23.34
CA SER A 557 -33.60 27.91 -22.93
C SER A 557 -33.59 29.01 -23.97
N GLU A 558 -34.27 30.13 -23.72
CA GLU A 558 -34.00 31.38 -24.45
C GLU A 558 -32.95 32.26 -23.78
N THR A 559 -32.69 32.11 -22.46
CA THR A 559 -31.70 32.96 -21.75
C THR A 559 -30.83 32.14 -20.81
N ILE A 560 -29.53 32.11 -21.13
CA ILE A 560 -28.49 31.42 -20.37
C ILE A 560 -27.51 32.47 -19.85
N PHE A 561 -27.29 32.45 -18.54
CA PHE A 561 -26.17 33.11 -17.87
C PHE A 561 -25.11 32.08 -17.57
N ALA A 562 -23.84 32.48 -17.66
CA ALA A 562 -22.72 31.59 -17.44
C ALA A 562 -21.62 32.29 -16.64
N THR A 563 -20.83 31.52 -15.91
CA THR A 563 -19.58 32.01 -15.34
C THR A 563 -18.39 31.18 -15.77
N VAL A 564 -17.24 31.83 -15.90
CA VAL A 564 -15.97 31.20 -16.24
C VAL A 564 -14.85 31.71 -15.34
N SER A 565 -13.77 30.95 -15.23
CA SER A 565 -12.64 31.30 -14.35
C SER A 565 -11.63 32.27 -14.97
N SER A 566 -11.76 32.61 -16.27
CA SER A 566 -10.86 33.58 -16.93
C SER A 566 -11.40 34.05 -18.29
N ILE A 567 -10.90 35.20 -18.74
CA ILE A 567 -11.19 35.79 -20.06
C ILE A 567 -10.85 34.83 -21.21
N LYS A 568 -9.74 34.08 -21.08
CA LYS A 568 -9.36 33.05 -22.08
C LYS A 568 -10.44 31.97 -22.22
N LYS A 569 -11.00 31.50 -21.11
CA LYS A 569 -12.08 30.52 -21.10
C LYS A 569 -13.38 31.12 -21.62
N GLN A 570 -13.67 32.38 -21.31
CA GLN A 570 -14.80 33.13 -21.86
C GLN A 570 -14.75 33.19 -23.39
N THR A 571 -13.58 33.54 -23.93
CA THR A 571 -13.34 33.63 -25.38
C THR A 571 -13.51 32.28 -26.06
N TYR A 572 -13.05 31.20 -25.43
CA TYR A 572 -13.24 29.84 -25.93
C TYR A 572 -14.73 29.44 -25.94
N LEU A 573 -15.44 29.70 -24.85
CA LEU A 573 -16.88 29.40 -24.73
C LEU A 573 -17.69 30.14 -25.79
N ARG A 574 -17.36 31.41 -26.06
CA ARG A 574 -17.97 32.21 -27.13
C ARG A 574 -17.77 31.60 -28.52
N LYS A 575 -16.59 31.03 -28.80
CA LYS A 575 -16.34 30.33 -30.08
C LYS A 575 -17.14 29.04 -30.18
N LEU A 576 -17.30 28.33 -29.07
CA LEU A 576 -18.01 27.05 -29.02
C LEU A 576 -19.53 27.22 -29.10
N PHE A 577 -20.07 28.26 -28.47
CA PHE A 577 -21.49 28.58 -28.46
C PHE A 577 -21.74 30.03 -28.90
N PRO A 578 -21.72 30.31 -30.22
CA PRO A 578 -21.96 31.66 -30.75
C PRO A 578 -23.37 32.21 -30.45
N GLN A 579 -24.30 31.33 -30.05
CA GLN A 579 -25.68 31.66 -29.71
C GLN A 579 -25.82 32.30 -28.31
N LEU A 580 -24.80 32.21 -27.47
CA LEU A 580 -24.82 32.83 -26.14
C LEU A 580 -24.60 34.34 -26.26
N ASP A 581 -25.42 35.11 -25.53
CA ASP A 581 -25.15 36.53 -25.32
C ASP A 581 -23.89 36.68 -24.46
N PHE A 582 -22.89 37.37 -25.00
CA PHE A 582 -21.61 37.58 -24.34
C PHE A 582 -21.74 38.39 -23.05
N ASP A 583 -22.71 39.30 -23.00
CA ASP A 583 -22.96 40.13 -21.81
C ASP A 583 -23.51 39.30 -20.63
N ASN A 584 -24.01 38.09 -20.90
CA ASN A 584 -24.52 37.18 -19.88
C ASN A 584 -23.43 36.26 -19.29
N ILE A 585 -22.17 36.42 -19.70
CA ILE A 585 -21.04 35.60 -19.25
C ILE A 585 -20.16 36.39 -18.27
N GLY A 586 -20.25 36.10 -16.98
CA GLY A 586 -19.44 36.71 -15.92
C GLY A 586 -18.14 35.97 -15.63
N ILE A 587 -17.22 36.63 -14.91
CA ILE A 587 -16.01 36.01 -14.37
C ILE A 587 -16.26 35.67 -12.90
N ALA A 588 -16.15 34.38 -12.54
CA ALA A 588 -16.56 33.87 -11.23
C ALA A 588 -15.83 34.55 -10.06
N SER A 589 -14.53 34.83 -10.20
CA SER A 589 -13.67 35.39 -9.15
C SER A 589 -13.98 36.84 -8.76
N GLU A 590 -14.84 37.54 -9.51
CA GLU A 590 -15.07 38.98 -9.34
C GLU A 590 -16.45 39.31 -8.74
N PHE A 591 -17.26 38.31 -8.37
CA PHE A 591 -18.69 38.48 -7.98
C PHE A 591 -19.54 39.25 -9.01
N SER A 592 -19.01 39.50 -10.20
CA SER A 592 -19.66 40.30 -11.25
C SER A 592 -20.91 39.63 -11.80
N PHE A 593 -21.01 38.30 -11.67
CA PHE A 593 -22.14 37.53 -12.17
C PHE A 593 -23.47 37.89 -11.49
N GLU A 594 -23.47 38.18 -10.19
CA GLU A 594 -24.70 38.51 -9.47
C GLU A 594 -25.31 39.81 -10.00
N ASN A 595 -24.47 40.83 -10.18
CA ASN A 595 -24.87 42.12 -10.75
C ASN A 595 -25.32 41.99 -12.21
N ILE A 596 -24.63 41.17 -13.01
CA ILE A 596 -25.03 40.89 -14.40
C ILE A 596 -26.43 40.26 -14.43
N VAL A 597 -26.66 39.20 -13.64
CA VAL A 597 -27.94 38.52 -13.56
C VAL A 597 -29.03 39.48 -13.08
N LYS A 598 -28.83 40.20 -11.98
CA LYS A 598 -29.80 41.17 -11.44
C LYS A 598 -30.14 42.26 -12.46
N THR A 599 -29.15 42.81 -13.16
CA THR A 599 -29.37 43.88 -14.14
C THR A 599 -30.13 43.37 -15.36
N LYS A 600 -29.69 42.25 -15.96
CA LYS A 600 -30.30 41.69 -17.17
C LYS A 600 -31.69 41.07 -16.91
N THR A 601 -31.95 40.60 -15.69
CA THR A 601 -33.28 40.08 -15.27
C THR A 601 -34.16 41.12 -14.58
N LYS A 602 -33.72 42.38 -14.47
CA LYS A 602 -34.43 43.47 -13.78
C LYS A 602 -34.82 43.12 -12.34
N GLY A 603 -33.93 42.44 -11.63
CA GLY A 603 -34.11 42.00 -10.25
C GLY A 603 -34.96 40.75 -10.07
N LYS A 604 -35.49 40.15 -11.16
CA LYS A 604 -36.28 38.92 -11.09
C LYS A 604 -35.45 37.70 -10.69
N GLY A 605 -34.18 37.64 -11.11
CA GLY A 605 -33.33 36.45 -10.95
C GLY A 605 -33.56 35.40 -12.03
N VAL A 606 -32.98 34.21 -11.82
CA VAL A 606 -33.05 33.05 -12.72
C VAL A 606 -33.87 31.91 -12.13
N ASP A 607 -34.54 31.15 -12.99
CA ASP A 607 -35.40 30.04 -12.60
C ASP A 607 -34.60 28.80 -12.17
N VAL A 608 -33.40 28.60 -12.73
CA VAL A 608 -32.52 27.48 -12.36
C VAL A 608 -31.09 27.99 -12.15
N VAL A 609 -30.42 27.51 -11.11
CA VAL A 609 -28.97 27.70 -10.92
C VAL A 609 -28.30 26.33 -10.89
N LEU A 610 -27.28 26.14 -11.74
CA LEU A 610 -26.39 24.99 -11.70
C LEU A 610 -25.06 25.43 -11.07
N ASN A 611 -24.86 25.09 -9.81
CA ASN A 611 -23.73 25.52 -9.01
C ASN A 611 -22.63 24.45 -8.88
N THR A 612 -21.40 24.93 -9.01
CA THR A 612 -20.14 24.22 -8.75
C THR A 612 -19.19 25.01 -7.85
N LEU A 613 -19.51 26.28 -7.56
CA LEU A 613 -18.69 27.18 -6.74
C LEU A 613 -18.97 26.95 -5.25
N SER A 614 -18.03 27.37 -4.41
CA SER A 614 -18.08 27.13 -2.96
C SER A 614 -18.08 28.41 -2.13
N GLU A 615 -18.40 28.25 -0.85
CA GLU A 615 -18.25 29.27 0.20
C GLU A 615 -19.02 30.55 -0.12
N GLU A 616 -18.35 31.70 -0.15
CA GLU A 616 -18.92 33.03 -0.38
C GLU A 616 -19.68 33.16 -1.71
N TYR A 617 -19.33 32.37 -2.72
CA TYR A 617 -20.05 32.36 -4.00
C TYR A 617 -21.41 31.68 -3.90
N LEU A 618 -21.63 30.78 -2.93
CA LEU A 618 -22.89 30.06 -2.76
C LEU A 618 -24.05 31.02 -2.45
N GLU A 619 -23.82 31.97 -1.54
CA GLU A 619 -24.82 32.95 -1.14
C GLU A 619 -25.16 33.91 -2.28
N ALA A 620 -24.14 34.38 -3.02
CA ALA A 620 -24.33 35.20 -4.22
C ALA A 620 -25.14 34.45 -5.30
N SER A 621 -24.86 33.16 -5.52
CA SER A 621 -25.62 32.32 -6.44
C SER A 621 -27.07 32.09 -5.98
N LEU A 622 -27.31 31.96 -4.67
CA LEU A 622 -28.65 31.89 -4.09
C LEU A 622 -29.43 33.21 -4.27
N ASN A 623 -28.76 34.36 -4.12
CA ASN A 623 -29.34 35.67 -4.38
C ASN A 623 -29.80 35.84 -5.84
N CYS A 624 -29.19 35.11 -6.78
CA CYS A 624 -29.60 35.09 -8.17
C CYS A 624 -30.90 34.33 -8.45
N LEU A 625 -31.45 33.54 -7.51
CA LEU A 625 -32.70 32.80 -7.76
C LEU A 625 -33.92 33.72 -7.85
N SER A 626 -34.79 33.39 -8.80
CA SER A 626 -36.16 33.89 -8.88
C SER A 626 -37.09 33.17 -7.90
N GLU A 627 -38.28 33.75 -7.69
CA GLU A 627 -39.35 33.11 -6.94
C GLU A 627 -39.77 31.79 -7.61
N GLY A 628 -39.87 30.72 -6.82
CA GLY A 628 -40.10 29.35 -7.29
C GLY A 628 -38.89 28.68 -7.95
N GLY A 629 -37.74 29.36 -7.98
CA GLY A 629 -36.53 28.88 -8.63
C GLY A 629 -35.93 27.62 -8.01
N VAL A 630 -35.06 26.94 -8.77
CA VAL A 630 -34.41 25.70 -8.37
C VAL A 630 -32.89 25.86 -8.33
N PHE A 631 -32.29 25.54 -7.19
CA PHE A 631 -30.85 25.51 -6.99
C PHE A 631 -30.34 24.06 -7.09
N LEU A 632 -29.42 23.81 -8.02
CA LEU A 632 -28.78 22.51 -8.25
C LEU A 632 -27.31 22.58 -7.85
N GLU A 633 -26.93 21.86 -6.80
CA GLU A 633 -25.55 21.81 -6.29
C GLU A 633 -24.83 20.53 -6.74
N ILE A 634 -23.75 20.67 -7.53
CA ILE A 634 -22.87 19.54 -7.91
C ILE A 634 -21.62 19.48 -7.02
N GLY A 635 -21.22 20.60 -6.41
CA GLY A 635 -20.04 20.72 -5.58
C GLY A 635 -20.16 19.98 -4.24
N LYS A 636 -19.07 19.32 -3.82
CA LYS A 636 -19.01 18.64 -2.52
C LYS A 636 -18.75 19.57 -1.32
N THR A 637 -18.49 20.85 -1.55
CA THR A 637 -17.94 21.75 -0.52
C THR A 637 -18.91 22.02 0.63
N ILE A 638 -20.22 21.90 0.39
CA ILE A 638 -21.25 22.01 1.44
C ILE A 638 -21.24 20.81 2.41
N HIS A 639 -20.72 19.65 1.99
CA HIS A 639 -20.70 18.47 2.86
C HIS A 639 -19.53 18.45 3.85
N SER A 640 -18.43 19.16 3.54
CA SER A 640 -17.25 19.23 4.40
C SER A 640 -17.29 20.40 5.39
N ASN A 641 -17.87 21.54 4.99
CA ASN A 641 -17.98 22.73 5.82
C ASN A 641 -19.45 23.01 6.16
N THR A 642 -19.73 23.35 7.42
CA THR A 642 -21.07 23.74 7.89
C THR A 642 -21.43 25.14 7.39
N THR A 643 -21.52 25.33 6.08
CA THR A 643 -21.96 26.59 5.50
C THR A 643 -23.41 26.82 5.93
N LEU A 644 -23.63 27.89 6.69
CA LEU A 644 -24.97 28.30 7.07
C LEU A 644 -25.63 28.89 5.83
N ILE A 645 -26.73 28.29 5.40
CA ILE A 645 -27.56 28.84 4.33
C ILE A 645 -28.70 29.58 5.01
N ASP A 646 -28.94 30.83 4.60
CA ASP A 646 -30.08 31.59 5.07
C ASP A 646 -31.37 30.89 4.63
N SER A 647 -32.10 30.34 5.60
CA SER A 647 -33.36 29.65 5.37
C SER A 647 -34.43 30.59 4.84
N ASP A 648 -34.40 31.85 5.25
CA ASP A 648 -35.44 32.81 4.88
C ASP A 648 -35.39 33.09 3.38
N LEU A 649 -34.21 33.10 2.77
CA LEU A 649 -34.04 33.27 1.34
C LEU A 649 -34.66 32.12 0.54
N ILE A 650 -34.53 30.88 1.02
CA ILE A 650 -35.12 29.70 0.36
C ILE A 650 -36.64 29.67 0.55
N PHE A 651 -37.11 29.87 1.79
CA PHE A 651 -38.52 29.70 2.10
C PHE A 651 -39.39 30.89 1.63
N SER A 652 -38.90 32.12 1.73
CA SER A 652 -39.66 33.31 1.30
C SER A 652 -39.89 33.32 -0.22
N LYS A 653 -38.89 32.89 -1.00
CA LYS A 653 -38.97 32.77 -2.46
C LYS A 653 -39.55 31.45 -2.94
N GLN A 654 -39.98 30.54 -2.04
CA GLN A 654 -40.48 29.20 -2.41
C GLN A 654 -39.49 28.39 -3.28
N CYS A 655 -38.19 28.58 -3.07
CA CYS A 655 -37.15 27.92 -3.87
C CYS A 655 -36.99 26.45 -3.49
N ARG A 656 -36.53 25.64 -4.45
CA ARG A 656 -36.15 24.23 -4.23
C ARG A 656 -34.63 24.09 -4.28
N PHE A 657 -34.05 23.31 -3.38
CA PHE A 657 -32.61 23.02 -3.35
C PHE A 657 -32.36 21.53 -3.55
N HIS A 658 -31.57 21.16 -4.56
CA HIS A 658 -31.18 19.78 -4.84
C HIS A 658 -29.66 19.64 -4.85
N SER A 659 -29.15 18.66 -4.11
CA SER A 659 -27.77 18.21 -4.24
C SER A 659 -27.70 17.06 -5.26
N LEU A 660 -26.80 17.17 -6.22
CA LEU A 660 -26.59 16.21 -7.30
C LEU A 660 -25.31 15.42 -7.02
N ILE A 661 -25.47 14.24 -6.42
CA ILE A 661 -24.36 13.33 -6.10
C ILE A 661 -24.33 12.21 -7.13
N LEU A 662 -23.19 11.99 -7.78
CA LEU A 662 -23.01 10.97 -8.81
C LEU A 662 -23.41 9.57 -8.34
N ASN A 663 -23.07 9.20 -7.11
CA ASN A 663 -23.37 7.87 -6.58
C ASN A 663 -24.89 7.64 -6.44
N ASP A 664 -25.65 8.68 -6.09
CA ASP A 664 -27.09 8.61 -5.88
C ASP A 664 -27.82 8.25 -7.18
N ILE A 665 -27.28 8.67 -8.34
CA ILE A 665 -27.83 8.33 -9.67
C ILE A 665 -27.86 6.82 -9.90
N PHE A 666 -26.88 6.07 -9.40
CA PHE A 666 -26.87 4.61 -9.52
C PHE A 666 -27.91 3.97 -8.57
N GLU A 667 -28.21 4.60 -7.44
CA GLU A 667 -29.14 4.13 -6.41
C GLU A 667 -30.61 4.54 -6.65
N GLU A 668 -30.87 5.40 -7.63
CA GLU A 668 -32.20 5.86 -8.01
C GLU A 668 -33.17 4.73 -8.42
N THR A 669 -34.45 5.05 -8.55
CA THR A 669 -35.46 4.08 -9.01
C THR A 669 -35.20 3.60 -10.44
N SER A 670 -35.67 2.40 -10.81
CA SER A 670 -35.46 1.85 -12.16
C SER A 670 -36.10 2.72 -13.24
N GLU A 671 -37.23 3.36 -12.91
CA GLU A 671 -37.95 4.30 -13.75
C GLU A 671 -37.08 5.50 -14.10
N VAL A 672 -36.47 6.14 -13.09
CA VAL A 672 -35.57 7.29 -13.27
C VAL A 672 -34.33 6.89 -14.06
N ARG A 673 -33.70 5.74 -13.75
CA ARG A 673 -32.53 5.25 -14.51
C ARG A 673 -32.85 5.02 -15.99
N LYS A 674 -34.01 4.42 -16.31
CA LYS A 674 -34.47 4.23 -17.69
C LYS A 674 -34.76 5.56 -18.38
N GLN A 675 -35.32 6.52 -17.67
CA GLN A 675 -35.56 7.86 -18.20
C GLN A 675 -34.24 8.56 -18.57
N ILE A 676 -33.24 8.53 -17.69
CA ILE A 676 -31.88 9.03 -17.95
C ILE A 676 -31.28 8.33 -19.18
N ASN A 677 -31.36 6.99 -19.21
CA ASN A 677 -30.85 6.20 -20.33
C ASN A 677 -31.44 6.67 -21.67
N ASN A 678 -32.76 6.85 -21.72
CA ASN A 678 -33.47 7.32 -22.92
C ASN A 678 -33.10 8.75 -23.31
N LEU A 679 -32.95 9.66 -22.36
CA LEU A 679 -32.54 11.04 -22.62
C LEU A 679 -31.14 11.09 -23.26
N VAL A 680 -30.17 10.37 -22.70
CA VAL A 680 -28.81 10.29 -23.25
C VAL A 680 -28.80 9.61 -24.62
N LYS A 681 -29.59 8.53 -24.79
CA LYS A 681 -29.66 7.79 -26.05
C LYS A 681 -30.26 8.61 -27.20
N THR A 682 -31.31 9.38 -26.92
CA THR A 682 -32.02 10.15 -27.94
C THR A 682 -31.43 11.53 -28.17
N GLY A 683 -30.78 12.10 -27.16
CA GLY A 683 -30.35 13.50 -27.16
C GLY A 683 -31.51 14.50 -27.23
N LYS A 684 -32.76 14.02 -27.06
CA LYS A 684 -33.97 14.84 -27.17
C LYS A 684 -34.52 15.11 -25.78
N VAL A 685 -34.86 16.36 -25.54
CA VAL A 685 -35.39 16.82 -24.25
C VAL A 685 -36.92 16.93 -24.23
N TYR A 686 -37.56 16.74 -25.39
CA TYR A 686 -39.01 16.63 -25.54
C TYR A 686 -39.39 15.35 -26.29
N LEU A 687 -40.51 14.74 -25.87
CA LEU A 687 -41.25 13.73 -26.64
C LEU A 687 -42.01 14.39 -27.78
#